data_AF-A0A8H6Z9R8-F1
#
_entry.id   AF-A0A8H6Z9R8-F1
#
_cell.length_a   1.000
_cell.length_b   1.000
_cell.length_c   1.000
_cell.angle_alpha   90.00
_cell.angle_beta   90.00
_cell.angle_gamma   90.00
#
_symmetry.space_group_name_H-M   'P 1'
#
loop_
_entity.id
_entity.type
_entity.pdbx_description
1 polymer ?
#
loop_
_entity_poly.entity_id
_entity_poly.type
_entity_poly.pdbx_seq_one_letter_code
_entity_poly.pdbx_strand_id
1 'polypeptide(L)'
;MANSLPDEIISEILSPALSVSDAAFSALSNSYRRSPFMTFSESTSAYLLVSKAWLRVSTPLLYHDVILRSKAQAQALATTLTTNPALGRNITDLFLSTTIASSDNASGLCRGLPLLNPVRVIIDTGYRWISVGKSGLKLLETLEQCILTWKKMVSPSVLFSFIHSCLCVQTVLKVPSDFRSDLAKAVAQAPSLQTLMVWHEGSLCEVPPCVRIIAANPSLKRFRIEPPRLLRDSFENDFYTEMKQDKRLMALWDSTDESGHIPADDAASSSLFVYPARLAADPVQEDAIWSRVLYFALERDKSSRRSGKFAQLGVPYLFTNAVVPCCLMGRFGSQLESMPELGSRVQSLTLTISPNDNMTFKKIITYTTALTKLHGGLFCRSITWKAFSDLQESTGASLRSFQGIPVFKPSGPVDSNVFALFPQMQHFGWDSGTVFKTGPKSIPADFFRCYRTWSMFYILDSEYGFVIFTRLPSLRIVTFAATAVGGAEFFQKHGAKLQKLTLSSLQLEDPALAIWRHCISLTVLGVSCDDKHHPTASCLKTSDISAHLERIVFRVAHYHRFKQKHEIALGQLLLSLKSTASFPALREIEHPCCQWPTAEPAISKSQWVKWAESLHERDIHLVDPAGADMETSFFDEASINGSDGSRPRSCIPRARLDLGRVLLHRFRVLRRRRLAPRFLRTVLAEARDRAVLALLDVLQTYRGLPLLDKLAPGDETTRFVIWGELIPEGLDRDLDEVSQGSRSQTDGSSSAPSSSISKKPSVKSSKKGKAAAVPEAPPMLKLSSMEEGGGKKVLVAATIERWIA
;
A
#
# COMPACT_ATOMS: atom_id res chain seq x y z
N MET A 1 -47.28 -29.55 0.65
CA MET A 1 -47.26 -28.53 1.73
C MET A 1 -45.94 -28.69 2.47
N ALA A 2 -44.90 -28.03 2.02
CA ALA A 2 -43.59 -28.07 2.71
C ALA A 2 -43.59 -26.97 3.76
N ASN A 3 -43.37 -27.36 5.02
CA ASN A 3 -43.28 -26.48 6.17
C ASN A 3 -42.18 -25.44 5.92
N SER A 4 -42.56 -24.21 5.56
CA SER A 4 -41.60 -23.11 5.51
C SER A 4 -41.08 -22.89 6.92
N LEU A 5 -39.76 -22.90 7.09
CA LEU A 5 -39.13 -22.52 8.36
C LEU A 5 -39.70 -21.18 8.83
N PRO A 6 -40.00 -21.01 10.13
CA PRO A 6 -40.35 -19.70 10.69
C PRO A 6 -39.26 -18.66 10.38
N ASP A 7 -39.68 -17.40 10.23
CA ASP A 7 -38.78 -16.31 9.86
C ASP A 7 -37.66 -16.11 10.91
N GLU A 8 -37.94 -16.43 12.17
CA GLU A 8 -36.97 -16.37 13.28
C GLU A 8 -35.82 -17.36 13.07
N ILE A 9 -36.15 -18.59 12.66
CA ILE A 9 -35.15 -19.64 12.39
C ILE A 9 -34.34 -19.29 11.15
N ILE A 10 -34.98 -18.76 10.10
CA ILE A 10 -34.27 -18.27 8.91
C ILE A 10 -33.32 -17.12 9.30
N SER A 11 -33.77 -16.21 10.17
CA SER A 11 -32.97 -15.08 10.65
C SER A 11 -31.76 -15.55 11.45
N GLU A 12 -31.94 -16.51 12.35
CA GLU A 12 -30.85 -17.09 13.16
C GLU A 12 -29.81 -17.81 12.29
N ILE A 13 -30.26 -18.57 11.27
CA ILE A 13 -29.37 -19.24 10.31
C ILE A 13 -28.57 -18.21 9.50
N LEU A 14 -29.21 -17.12 9.07
CA LEU A 14 -28.60 -16.14 8.17
C LEU A 14 -27.76 -15.09 8.89
N SER A 15 -28.04 -14.81 10.16
CA SER A 15 -27.38 -13.73 10.90
C SER A 15 -25.84 -13.86 10.90
N PRO A 16 -25.22 -15.02 11.19
CA PRO A 16 -23.75 -15.14 11.16
C PRO A 16 -23.13 -14.92 9.77
N ALA A 17 -23.89 -15.19 8.69
CA ALA A 17 -23.41 -15.06 7.32
C ALA A 17 -23.60 -13.64 6.73
N LEU A 18 -24.59 -12.90 7.24
CA LEU A 18 -24.94 -11.56 6.76
C LEU A 18 -24.49 -10.43 7.70
N SER A 19 -24.27 -10.73 8.98
CA SER A 19 -23.78 -9.75 9.96
C SER A 19 -22.27 -9.63 9.94
N VAL A 20 -21.78 -8.44 10.25
CA VAL A 20 -20.37 -8.17 10.39
C VAL A 20 -20.05 -8.07 11.87
N SER A 21 -19.18 -8.95 12.39
CA SER A 21 -18.78 -8.85 13.80
C SER A 21 -18.26 -7.46 14.14
N ASP A 22 -18.55 -6.94 15.34
CA ASP A 22 -18.14 -5.60 15.77
C ASP A 22 -16.63 -5.37 15.65
N ALA A 23 -15.83 -6.41 15.93
CA ALA A 23 -14.38 -6.35 15.78
C ALA A 23 -13.95 -6.20 14.32
N ALA A 24 -14.64 -6.86 13.38
CA ALA A 24 -14.39 -6.72 11.95
C ALA A 24 -14.91 -5.38 11.41
N PHE A 25 -16.12 -4.96 11.81
CA PHE A 25 -16.72 -3.68 11.40
C PHE A 25 -15.85 -2.48 11.84
N SER A 26 -15.30 -2.57 13.06
CA SER A 26 -14.39 -1.56 13.63
C SER A 26 -12.94 -1.72 13.17
N ALA A 27 -12.59 -2.81 12.46
CA ALA A 27 -11.23 -3.05 11.99
C ALA A 27 -10.89 -2.08 10.85
N LEU A 28 -10.21 -1.00 11.21
CA LEU A 28 -9.73 0.00 10.27
C LEU A 28 -8.76 -0.59 9.25
N SER A 29 -8.80 -0.02 8.04
CA SER A 29 -7.88 -0.38 6.96
C SER A 29 -6.41 -0.05 7.25
N ASN A 30 -6.15 0.63 8.37
CA ASN A 30 -4.91 1.32 8.64
C ASN A 30 -3.92 0.59 9.57
N SER A 31 -4.37 -0.42 10.32
CA SER A 31 -3.40 -1.38 10.83
C SER A 31 -2.72 -2.01 9.61
N TYR A 32 -1.43 -2.33 9.63
CA TYR A 32 -0.70 -2.94 8.50
C TYR A 32 -1.33 -4.25 7.94
N ARG A 33 -2.50 -4.66 8.44
CA ARG A 33 -3.36 -5.71 7.92
C ARG A 33 -4.32 -5.14 6.87
N ARG A 34 -4.48 -5.85 5.76
CA ARG A 34 -5.61 -5.62 4.83
C ARG A 34 -6.91 -5.61 5.66
N SER A 35 -7.74 -4.59 5.49
CA SER A 35 -9.10 -4.57 6.06
C SER A 35 -9.78 -5.91 5.79
N PRO A 36 -10.52 -6.51 6.74
CA PRO A 36 -11.17 -7.81 6.54
C PRO A 36 -12.13 -7.79 5.35
N PHE A 37 -12.61 -6.61 4.96
CA PHE A 37 -13.48 -6.44 3.81
C PHE A 37 -12.71 -6.32 2.48
N MET A 38 -11.37 -6.23 2.49
CA MET A 38 -10.54 -6.22 1.26
C MET A 38 -10.28 -7.63 0.71
N THR A 39 -10.51 -8.68 1.49
CA THR A 39 -10.43 -10.05 0.98
C THR A 39 -11.73 -10.39 0.26
N PHE A 40 -11.61 -10.97 -0.92
CA PHE A 40 -12.77 -11.47 -1.66
C PHE A 40 -13.43 -12.60 -0.84
N SER A 41 -14.65 -12.36 -0.41
CA SER A 41 -15.55 -13.39 0.11
C SER A 41 -16.69 -13.59 -0.89
N GLU A 42 -17.39 -14.72 -0.79
CA GLU A 42 -18.60 -14.95 -1.55
C GLU A 42 -19.59 -13.78 -1.37
N SER A 43 -20.33 -13.47 -2.45
CA SER A 43 -21.30 -12.38 -2.40
C SER A 43 -22.46 -12.76 -1.49
N THR A 44 -22.66 -11.97 -0.42
CA THR A 44 -23.80 -12.14 0.50
C THR A 44 -25.17 -11.99 -0.19
N SER A 45 -25.20 -11.45 -1.42
CA SER A 45 -26.42 -11.37 -2.23
C SER A 45 -26.93 -12.74 -2.70
N ALA A 46 -26.09 -13.77 -2.72
CA ALA A 46 -26.48 -15.13 -3.11
C ALA A 46 -27.56 -15.71 -2.17
N TYR A 47 -27.52 -15.35 -0.88
CA TYR A 47 -28.52 -15.78 0.10
C TYR A 47 -29.93 -15.22 -0.20
N LEU A 48 -30.02 -14.08 -0.89
CA LEU A 48 -31.30 -13.47 -1.25
C LEU A 48 -32.06 -14.28 -2.32
N LEU A 49 -31.36 -15.11 -3.09
CA LEU A 49 -31.90 -15.80 -4.26
C LEU A 49 -32.47 -17.20 -3.94
N VAL A 50 -32.35 -17.67 -2.70
CA VAL A 50 -32.77 -19.02 -2.29
C VAL A 50 -34.29 -19.19 -2.32
N SER A 51 -35.03 -18.26 -1.70
CA SER A 51 -36.50 -18.28 -1.67
C SER A 51 -37.06 -16.90 -1.31
N LYS A 52 -38.38 -16.68 -1.51
CA LYS A 52 -39.05 -15.43 -1.11
C LYS A 52 -38.99 -15.18 0.41
N ALA A 53 -39.05 -16.24 1.23
CA ALA A 53 -38.93 -16.14 2.67
C ALA A 53 -37.50 -15.70 3.06
N TRP A 54 -36.49 -16.31 2.44
CA TRP A 54 -35.09 -15.90 2.62
C TRP A 54 -34.89 -14.45 2.20
N LEU A 55 -35.36 -14.03 1.02
CA LEU A 55 -35.29 -12.63 0.60
C LEU A 55 -35.90 -11.67 1.63
N ARG A 56 -37.11 -11.99 2.13
CA ARG A 56 -37.81 -11.16 3.13
C ARG A 56 -37.01 -11.02 4.43
N VAL A 57 -36.47 -12.12 4.96
CA VAL A 57 -35.76 -12.17 6.25
C VAL A 57 -34.32 -11.63 6.14
N SER A 58 -33.64 -11.95 5.04
CA SER A 58 -32.24 -11.55 4.79
C SER A 58 -32.10 -10.07 4.45
N THR A 59 -33.08 -9.45 3.81
CA THR A 59 -33.00 -8.04 3.40
C THR A 59 -32.69 -7.10 4.59
N PRO A 60 -33.42 -7.12 5.72
CA PRO A 60 -33.07 -6.28 6.86
C PRO A 60 -31.70 -6.61 7.45
N LEU A 61 -31.29 -7.89 7.48
CA LEU A 61 -29.97 -8.31 7.97
C LEU A 61 -28.83 -7.81 7.07
N LEU A 62 -28.99 -7.90 5.75
CA LEU A 62 -28.00 -7.46 4.76
C LEU A 62 -27.77 -5.94 4.81
N TYR A 63 -28.83 -5.18 5.06
CA TYR A 63 -28.75 -3.71 5.18
C TYR A 63 -28.44 -3.24 6.59
N HIS A 64 -28.32 -4.12 7.59
CA HIS A 64 -28.00 -3.73 8.96
C HIS A 64 -26.63 -3.02 9.02
N ASP A 65 -25.60 -3.68 8.48
CA ASP A 65 -24.22 -3.22 8.46
C ASP A 65 -23.82 -2.80 7.04
N VAL A 66 -23.70 -1.49 6.79
CA VAL A 66 -23.36 -0.96 5.47
C VAL A 66 -21.95 -0.40 5.45
N ILE A 67 -21.10 -0.97 4.59
CA ILE A 67 -19.69 -0.57 4.43
C ILE A 67 -19.48 0.06 3.05
N LEU A 68 -19.23 1.37 3.03
CA LEU A 68 -19.03 2.18 1.83
C LEU A 68 -17.56 2.55 1.69
N ARG A 69 -16.85 1.82 0.83
CA ARG A 69 -15.41 2.05 0.55
C ARG A 69 -15.09 2.32 -0.91
N SER A 70 -16.08 2.18 -1.80
CA SER A 70 -15.92 2.38 -3.23
C SER A 70 -17.11 3.11 -3.84
N LYS A 71 -16.87 3.75 -4.98
CA LYS A 71 -17.90 4.39 -5.80
C LYS A 71 -19.02 3.42 -6.20
N ALA A 72 -18.70 2.18 -6.55
CA ALA A 72 -19.69 1.20 -6.98
C ALA A 72 -20.68 0.87 -5.86
N GLN A 73 -20.20 0.63 -4.65
CA GLN A 73 -21.05 0.38 -3.47
C GLN A 73 -21.93 1.59 -3.14
N ALA A 74 -21.31 2.77 -3.16
CA ALA A 74 -21.97 4.05 -2.99
C ALA A 74 -23.13 4.28 -3.96
N GLN A 75 -22.89 4.06 -5.26
CA GLN A 75 -23.89 4.22 -6.30
C GLN A 75 -24.99 3.16 -6.18
N ALA A 76 -24.62 1.90 -5.95
CA ALA A 76 -25.59 0.82 -5.76
C ALA A 76 -26.52 1.09 -4.58
N LEU A 77 -25.97 1.53 -3.44
CA LEU A 77 -26.77 1.91 -2.28
C LEU A 77 -27.67 3.10 -2.58
N ALA A 78 -27.13 4.16 -3.18
CA ALA A 78 -27.91 5.36 -3.51
C ALA A 78 -29.09 5.04 -4.44
N THR A 79 -28.86 4.27 -5.50
CA THR A 79 -29.92 3.79 -6.40
C THR A 79 -30.95 2.98 -5.62
N THR A 80 -30.49 2.03 -4.80
CA THR A 80 -31.38 1.17 -4.01
C THR A 80 -32.25 1.98 -3.05
N LEU A 81 -31.68 2.96 -2.32
CA LEU A 81 -32.42 3.81 -1.39
C LEU A 81 -33.33 4.81 -2.08
N THR A 82 -32.99 5.23 -3.30
CA THR A 82 -33.86 6.10 -4.11
C THR A 82 -35.08 5.32 -4.58
N THR A 83 -34.88 4.09 -5.06
CA THR A 83 -35.95 3.20 -5.52
C THR A 83 -36.78 2.66 -4.36
N ASN A 84 -36.15 2.37 -3.21
CA ASN A 84 -36.81 1.83 -2.04
C ASN A 84 -36.29 2.51 -0.75
N PRO A 85 -36.82 3.69 -0.42
CA PRO A 85 -36.41 4.45 0.77
C PRO A 85 -36.65 3.73 2.09
N ALA A 86 -37.58 2.75 2.13
CA ALA A 86 -37.87 2.00 3.35
C ALA A 86 -36.67 1.17 3.82
N LEU A 87 -35.79 0.73 2.90
CA LEU A 87 -34.58 0.00 3.23
C LEU A 87 -33.59 0.84 4.04
N GLY A 88 -33.62 2.16 3.91
CA GLY A 88 -32.77 3.07 4.70
C GLY A 88 -33.02 2.98 6.21
N ARG A 89 -34.21 2.52 6.61
CA ARG A 89 -34.56 2.32 8.03
C ARG A 89 -33.90 1.09 8.66
N ASN A 90 -33.46 0.13 7.83
CA ASN A 90 -32.77 -1.07 8.27
C ASN A 90 -31.27 -0.82 8.50
N ILE A 91 -30.72 0.28 7.96
CA ILE A 91 -29.32 0.66 8.13
C ILE A 91 -29.13 1.26 9.51
N THR A 92 -28.60 0.43 10.42
CA THR A 92 -28.26 0.80 11.79
C THR A 92 -26.79 1.20 11.87
N ASP A 93 -25.90 0.52 11.16
CA ASP A 93 -24.47 0.70 11.26
C ASP A 93 -23.88 1.10 9.91
N LEU A 94 -23.27 2.29 9.86
CA LEU A 94 -22.70 2.85 8.65
C LEU A 94 -21.19 3.02 8.80
N PHE A 95 -20.41 2.30 8.00
CA PHE A 95 -18.99 2.56 7.81
C PHE A 95 -18.80 3.33 6.50
N LEU A 96 -18.27 4.55 6.59
CA LEU A 96 -18.00 5.41 5.45
C LEU A 96 -16.50 5.69 5.36
N SER A 97 -15.86 5.23 4.29
CA SER A 97 -14.50 5.63 3.97
C SER A 97 -14.49 6.90 3.12
N THR A 98 -13.76 7.93 3.54
CA THR A 98 -13.60 9.18 2.78
C THR A 98 -12.45 9.09 1.78
N THR A 99 -11.73 7.98 1.68
CA THR A 99 -10.69 7.74 0.67
C THR A 99 -11.26 7.37 -0.70
N ILE A 100 -12.41 7.96 -1.05
CA ILE A 100 -12.99 7.83 -2.38
C ILE A 100 -12.02 8.53 -3.36
N ALA A 101 -11.59 7.82 -4.39
CA ALA A 101 -10.56 8.32 -5.30
C ALA A 101 -11.01 9.64 -5.95
N SER A 102 -10.08 10.53 -6.31
CA SER A 102 -10.42 11.82 -6.93
C SER A 102 -11.18 11.69 -8.26
N SER A 103 -11.08 10.54 -8.92
CA SER A 103 -11.84 10.17 -10.12
C SER A 103 -13.30 9.79 -9.85
N ASP A 104 -13.66 9.57 -8.59
CA ASP A 104 -14.98 9.08 -8.23
C ASP A 104 -15.98 10.22 -8.02
N ASN A 105 -17.20 10.00 -8.50
CA ASN A 105 -18.31 10.93 -8.31
C ASN A 105 -19.05 10.57 -7.01
N ALA A 106 -18.99 11.45 -6.01
CA ALA A 106 -19.67 11.25 -4.74
C ALA A 106 -21.17 11.59 -4.77
N SER A 107 -21.73 12.05 -5.91
CA SER A 107 -23.11 12.51 -6.01
C SER A 107 -24.15 11.47 -5.59
N GLY A 108 -23.89 10.18 -5.84
CA GLY A 108 -24.74 9.09 -5.38
C GLY A 108 -24.85 9.07 -3.85
N LEU A 109 -23.69 9.06 -3.17
CA LEU A 109 -23.65 9.14 -1.71
C LEU A 109 -24.30 10.39 -1.17
N CYS A 110 -24.00 11.55 -1.76
CA CYS A 110 -24.57 12.82 -1.32
C CYS A 110 -26.12 12.79 -1.39
N ARG A 111 -26.71 12.04 -2.33
CA ARG A 111 -28.18 11.87 -2.40
C ARG A 111 -28.71 10.81 -1.44
N GLY A 112 -27.95 9.75 -1.18
CA GLY A 112 -28.36 8.64 -0.31
C GLY A 112 -28.22 8.94 1.19
N LEU A 113 -27.17 9.66 1.62
CA LEU A 113 -26.88 9.93 3.03
C LEU A 113 -28.03 10.61 3.79
N PRO A 114 -28.76 11.61 3.21
CA PRO A 114 -29.91 12.22 3.89
C PRO A 114 -31.09 11.27 4.15
N LEU A 115 -31.14 10.11 3.47
CA LEU A 115 -32.19 9.11 3.63
C LEU A 115 -31.89 8.12 4.79
N LEU A 116 -30.70 8.21 5.37
CA LEU A 116 -30.24 7.34 6.45
C LEU A 116 -30.57 7.94 7.81
N ASN A 117 -30.63 7.08 8.83
CA ASN A 117 -30.68 7.48 10.23
C ASN A 117 -29.98 6.42 11.10
N PRO A 118 -28.66 6.24 10.91
CA PRO A 118 -27.90 5.17 11.56
C PRO A 118 -27.79 5.40 13.07
N VAL A 119 -27.64 4.29 13.79
CA VAL A 119 -27.32 4.24 15.23
C VAL A 119 -25.82 4.41 15.46
N ARG A 120 -25.01 3.78 14.63
CA ARG A 120 -23.55 3.82 14.67
C ARG A 120 -23.00 4.29 13.34
N VAL A 121 -22.05 5.22 13.40
CA VAL A 121 -21.33 5.71 12.22
C VAL A 121 -19.84 5.63 12.48
N ILE A 122 -19.11 4.99 11.57
CA ILE A 122 -17.65 4.97 11.50
C ILE A 122 -17.23 5.76 10.27
N ILE A 123 -16.47 6.83 10.45
CA ILE A 123 -15.95 7.65 9.35
C ILE A 123 -14.46 7.34 9.21
N ASP A 124 -14.07 6.42 8.34
CA ASP A 124 -12.65 6.16 8.08
C ASP A 124 -12.13 7.21 7.09
N THR A 125 -11.21 8.04 7.56
CA THR A 125 -10.70 9.11 6.73
C THR A 125 -9.39 8.81 5.99
N GLY A 126 -8.79 7.65 6.31
CA GLY A 126 -7.58 7.09 5.72
C GLY A 126 -6.31 7.97 5.77
N TYR A 127 -5.16 7.38 5.43
CA TYR A 127 -3.86 8.07 5.44
C TYR A 127 -3.67 9.12 4.33
N ARG A 128 -4.56 9.17 3.34
CA ARG A 128 -4.34 9.90 2.07
C ARG A 128 -5.20 11.15 1.91
N TRP A 129 -5.39 11.93 2.99
CA TRP A 129 -5.99 13.27 2.93
C TRP A 129 -5.25 14.28 2.01
N ILE A 130 -4.11 13.89 1.46
CA ILE A 130 -3.20 14.71 0.64
C ILE A 130 -3.89 15.26 -0.63
N SER A 131 -5.06 14.75 -1.03
CA SER A 131 -5.87 15.36 -2.09
C SER A 131 -7.35 14.97 -2.00
N VAL A 132 -8.09 15.51 -1.02
CA VAL A 132 -9.56 15.46 -1.09
C VAL A 132 -9.98 16.31 -2.28
N GLY A 133 -10.36 15.68 -3.39
CA GLY A 133 -10.87 16.38 -4.57
C GLY A 133 -12.21 17.09 -4.26
N LYS A 134 -12.71 17.92 -5.19
CA LYS A 134 -14.01 18.60 -5.04
C LYS A 134 -15.15 17.65 -4.65
N SER A 135 -15.15 16.42 -5.17
CA SER A 135 -16.12 15.38 -4.83
C SER A 135 -16.06 14.96 -3.35
N GLY A 136 -14.86 14.82 -2.80
CA GLY A 136 -14.68 14.44 -1.40
C GLY A 136 -15.05 15.58 -0.45
N LEU A 137 -14.77 16.83 -0.83
CA LEU A 137 -15.23 18.01 -0.08
C LEU A 137 -16.77 18.05 -0.05
N LYS A 138 -17.42 17.90 -1.21
CA LYS A 138 -18.89 17.86 -1.30
C LYS A 138 -19.50 16.71 -0.49
N LEU A 139 -18.86 15.54 -0.46
CA LEU A 139 -19.31 14.41 0.37
C LEU A 139 -19.27 14.77 1.85
N LEU A 140 -18.20 15.40 2.30
CA LEU A 140 -18.03 15.81 3.68
C LEU A 140 -19.00 16.94 4.07
N GLU A 141 -19.20 17.94 3.22
CA GLU A 141 -20.26 18.95 3.40
C GLU A 141 -21.64 18.30 3.53
N THR A 142 -21.92 17.28 2.71
CA THR A 142 -23.18 16.55 2.79
C THR A 142 -23.28 15.74 4.09
N LEU A 143 -22.18 15.11 4.51
CA LEU A 143 -22.10 14.35 5.73
C LEU A 143 -22.30 15.23 6.97
N GLU A 144 -21.72 16.43 6.98
CA GLU A 144 -21.95 17.47 8.00
C GLU A 144 -23.44 17.77 8.16
N GLN A 145 -24.14 18.01 7.05
CA GLN A 145 -25.58 18.26 7.06
C GLN A 145 -26.38 17.05 7.56
N CYS A 146 -25.99 15.82 7.17
CA CYS A 146 -26.70 14.60 7.57
C CYS A 146 -26.51 14.28 9.06
N ILE A 147 -25.32 14.49 9.61
CA ILE A 147 -25.04 14.26 11.04
C ILE A 147 -25.98 15.10 11.92
N LEU A 148 -26.33 16.31 11.50
CA LEU A 148 -27.27 17.17 12.21
C LEU A 148 -28.72 16.65 12.18
N THR A 149 -29.09 15.85 11.17
CA THR A 149 -30.46 15.33 11.01
C THR A 149 -30.65 13.91 11.58
N TRP A 150 -29.56 13.18 11.86
CA TRP A 150 -29.61 11.84 12.41
C TRP A 150 -30.01 11.81 13.90
N LYS A 151 -31.24 11.37 14.15
CA LYS A 151 -31.86 11.32 15.48
C LYS A 151 -31.52 10.06 16.26
N LYS A 152 -31.13 8.97 15.57
CA LYS A 152 -30.84 7.66 16.18
C LYS A 152 -29.37 7.45 16.54
N MET A 153 -28.50 8.40 16.23
CA MET A 153 -27.04 8.25 16.33
C MET A 153 -26.56 8.24 17.79
N VAL A 154 -26.82 7.14 18.51
CA VAL A 154 -26.52 6.96 19.94
C VAL A 154 -25.03 6.72 20.17
N SER A 155 -24.37 6.00 19.26
CA SER A 155 -22.95 5.64 19.40
C SER A 155 -22.19 5.87 18.11
N PRO A 156 -21.92 7.12 17.74
CA PRO A 156 -21.02 7.36 16.64
C PRO A 156 -19.60 7.09 17.11
N SER A 157 -19.09 5.96 16.66
CA SER A 157 -17.66 5.75 16.60
C SER A 157 -17.09 6.67 15.51
N VAL A 158 -17.12 8.00 15.72
CA VAL A 158 -16.54 8.95 14.77
C VAL A 158 -15.03 8.79 14.83
N LEU A 159 -14.58 7.94 13.93
CA LEU A 159 -13.23 7.48 13.89
C LEU A 159 -12.36 8.49 13.18
N PHE A 160 -11.90 9.51 13.90
CA PHE A 160 -10.87 10.38 13.35
C PHE A 160 -9.52 9.67 13.40
N SER A 161 -9.11 9.05 12.30
CA SER A 161 -7.71 8.70 12.06
C SER A 161 -6.89 10.00 11.95
N PHE A 162 -6.49 10.57 13.09
CA PHE A 162 -5.42 11.55 13.13
C PHE A 162 -4.11 10.79 12.93
N ILE A 163 -3.57 10.90 11.72
CA ILE A 163 -2.11 10.87 11.64
C ILE A 163 -1.69 12.28 11.99
N HIS A 164 -1.26 12.46 13.24
CA HIS A 164 -0.27 13.47 13.53
C HIS A 164 0.95 13.10 12.66
N SER A 165 1.01 13.62 11.44
CA SER A 165 2.27 13.72 10.74
C SER A 165 3.12 14.59 11.63
N CYS A 166 3.91 13.98 12.52
CA CYS A 166 4.86 14.65 13.40
C CYS A 166 5.53 15.77 12.62
N LEU A 167 5.15 17.02 12.87
CA LEU A 167 5.83 18.30 12.59
C LEU A 167 6.49 18.55 11.20
N CYS A 168 6.48 17.62 10.24
CA CYS A 168 7.31 17.71 9.02
C CYS A 168 6.48 17.96 7.74
N VAL A 169 5.15 17.82 7.76
CA VAL A 169 4.30 18.00 6.56
C VAL A 169 3.36 19.21 6.67
N GLN A 170 3.30 19.90 7.82
CA GLN A 170 2.53 21.14 7.97
C GLN A 170 2.96 22.25 6.98
N THR A 171 4.16 22.18 6.41
CA THR A 171 4.67 23.20 5.49
C THR A 171 4.23 23.05 4.03
N VAL A 172 3.62 21.93 3.59
CA VAL A 172 3.46 21.70 2.12
C VAL A 172 2.05 21.30 1.67
N LEU A 173 1.13 20.94 2.56
CA LEU A 173 -0.25 20.60 2.16
C LEU A 173 -1.24 21.57 2.78
N LYS A 174 -1.73 22.50 1.96
CA LYS A 174 -2.86 23.40 2.25
C LYS A 174 -4.18 22.61 2.31
N VAL A 175 -4.30 21.66 3.23
CA VAL A 175 -5.64 21.34 3.73
C VAL A 175 -5.95 22.46 4.71
N PRO A 176 -6.98 23.30 4.49
CA PRO A 176 -7.33 24.33 5.44
C PRO A 176 -7.51 23.69 6.81
N SER A 177 -6.81 24.20 7.83
CA SER A 177 -7.01 23.83 9.23
C SER A 177 -8.49 23.83 9.62
N ASP A 178 -9.26 24.69 8.95
CA ASP A 178 -10.66 25.00 9.19
C ASP A 178 -11.58 23.84 8.79
N PHE A 179 -11.19 23.00 7.83
CA PHE A 179 -12.08 21.96 7.31
C PHE A 179 -12.26 20.77 8.25
N ARG A 180 -11.24 20.45 9.06
CA ARG A 180 -11.39 19.50 10.17
C ARG A 180 -12.28 20.07 11.29
N SER A 181 -12.41 21.39 11.33
CA SER A 181 -13.25 22.10 12.30
C SER A 181 -14.72 21.93 11.96
N ASP A 182 -15.11 21.94 10.68
CA ASP A 182 -16.54 21.95 10.30
C ASP A 182 -17.21 20.59 10.54
N LEU A 183 -16.60 19.47 10.13
CA LEU A 183 -17.08 18.15 10.52
C LEU A 183 -17.08 17.96 12.05
N ALA A 184 -16.05 18.43 12.75
CA ALA A 184 -16.01 18.36 14.21
C ALA A 184 -17.13 19.20 14.85
N LYS A 185 -17.45 20.38 14.31
CA LYS A 185 -18.59 21.20 14.75
C LYS A 185 -19.93 20.52 14.47
N ALA A 186 -20.10 19.89 13.30
CA ALA A 186 -21.32 19.16 12.98
C ALA A 186 -21.54 17.99 13.97
N VAL A 187 -20.48 17.22 14.26
CA VAL A 187 -20.52 16.17 15.29
C VAL A 187 -20.76 16.77 16.68
N ALA A 188 -20.14 17.90 17.01
CA ALA A 188 -20.37 18.60 18.28
C ALA A 188 -21.82 19.10 18.46
N GLN A 189 -22.53 19.34 17.37
CA GLN A 189 -23.92 19.77 17.34
C GLN A 189 -24.91 18.62 17.18
N ALA A 190 -24.44 17.39 16.97
CA ALA A 190 -25.30 16.24 16.77
C ALA A 190 -26.15 15.97 18.03
N PRO A 191 -27.50 16.01 17.94
CA PRO A 191 -28.35 16.03 19.12
C PRO A 191 -28.37 14.68 19.88
N SER A 192 -28.05 13.58 19.19
CA SER A 192 -28.15 12.22 19.72
C SER A 192 -26.81 11.57 20.07
N LEU A 193 -25.68 12.25 19.80
CA LEU A 193 -24.32 11.77 20.07
C LEU A 193 -24.14 11.45 21.57
N GLN A 194 -23.99 10.18 21.95
CA GLN A 194 -23.70 9.81 23.36
C GLN A 194 -22.31 9.27 23.59
N THR A 195 -21.72 8.57 22.60
CA THR A 195 -20.39 7.97 22.71
C THR A 195 -19.51 8.43 21.55
N LEU A 196 -18.31 8.92 21.84
CA LEU A 196 -17.30 9.23 20.84
C LEU A 196 -16.12 8.28 21.01
N MET A 197 -15.80 7.51 19.95
CA MET A 197 -14.61 6.67 19.91
C MET A 197 -13.59 7.24 18.92
N VAL A 198 -12.44 7.68 19.43
CA VAL A 198 -11.34 8.21 18.61
C VAL A 198 -10.24 7.16 18.50
N TRP A 199 -9.82 6.88 17.27
CA TRP A 199 -8.70 5.98 16.99
C TRP A 199 -7.50 6.82 16.57
N HIS A 200 -6.39 6.68 17.28
CA HIS A 200 -5.19 7.42 16.94
C HIS A 200 -4.09 6.48 16.46
N GLU A 201 -3.38 6.86 15.40
CA GLU A 201 -2.25 6.10 14.87
C GLU A 201 -0.98 6.92 15.02
N GLY A 202 -0.46 6.95 16.24
CA GLY A 202 0.76 7.65 16.60
C GLY A 202 0.81 8.05 18.06
N SER A 203 1.88 8.73 18.44
CA SER A 203 1.97 9.41 19.73
C SER A 203 1.16 10.69 19.64
N LEU A 204 0.06 10.80 20.40
CA LEU A 204 -0.49 12.12 20.70
C LEU A 204 0.37 12.72 21.79
N CYS A 205 1.09 13.78 21.46
CA CYS A 205 1.66 14.65 22.49
C CYS A 205 0.61 15.63 23.01
N GLU A 206 -0.40 15.93 22.18
CA GLU A 206 -1.46 16.88 22.51
C GLU A 206 -2.86 16.39 22.12
N VAL A 207 -3.90 16.85 22.83
CA VAL A 207 -5.31 16.63 22.53
C VAL A 207 -5.68 17.38 21.23
N PRO A 208 -6.07 16.67 20.15
CA PRO A 208 -6.40 17.32 18.90
C PRO A 208 -7.51 18.38 19.07
N PRO A 209 -7.41 19.58 18.46
CA PRO A 209 -8.42 20.63 18.62
C PRO A 209 -9.86 20.21 18.31
N CYS A 210 -10.06 19.32 17.34
CA CYS A 210 -11.38 18.77 17.02
C CYS A 210 -12.00 17.92 18.15
N VAL A 211 -11.18 17.22 18.96
CA VAL A 211 -11.65 16.40 20.08
C VAL A 211 -12.26 17.32 21.13
N ARG A 212 -11.63 18.48 21.37
CA ARG A 212 -12.18 19.54 22.24
C ARG A 212 -13.49 20.12 21.69
N ILE A 213 -13.55 20.38 20.37
CA ILE A 213 -14.77 20.85 19.72
C ILE A 213 -15.91 19.84 19.92
N ILE A 214 -15.66 18.55 19.71
CA ILE A 214 -16.68 17.51 19.86
C ILE A 214 -17.06 17.29 21.33
N ALA A 215 -16.10 17.39 22.26
CA ALA A 215 -16.35 17.26 23.70
C ALA A 215 -17.32 18.32 24.24
N ALA A 216 -17.46 19.45 23.56
CA ALA A 216 -18.44 20.48 23.86
C ALA A 216 -19.89 20.05 23.58
N ASN A 217 -20.13 18.92 22.90
CA ASN A 217 -21.47 18.39 22.70
C ASN A 217 -22.13 18.08 24.05
N PRO A 218 -23.33 18.65 24.36
CA PRO A 218 -24.00 18.44 25.63
C PRO A 218 -24.58 17.03 25.81
N SER A 219 -24.93 16.36 24.71
CA SER A 219 -25.46 14.99 24.71
C SER A 219 -24.38 13.93 24.86
N LEU A 220 -23.11 14.28 24.61
CA LEU A 220 -21.99 13.36 24.74
C LEU A 220 -21.83 12.95 26.22
N LYS A 221 -21.83 11.64 26.46
CA LYS A 221 -21.73 11.01 27.79
C LYS A 221 -20.43 10.25 27.97
N ARG A 222 -19.90 9.67 26.90
CA ARG A 222 -18.71 8.81 26.92
C ARG A 222 -17.73 9.20 25.83
N PHE A 223 -16.47 9.22 26.21
CA PHE A 223 -15.34 9.44 25.34
C PHE A 223 -14.35 8.30 25.52
N ARG A 224 -14.05 7.61 24.43
CA ARG A 224 -13.11 6.50 24.37
C ARG A 224 -12.02 6.83 23.36
N ILE A 225 -10.78 6.57 23.76
CA ILE A 225 -9.67 6.54 22.81
C ILE A 225 -9.14 5.13 22.77
N GLU A 226 -9.06 4.57 21.57
CA GLU A 226 -8.31 3.33 21.37
C GLU A 226 -6.88 3.70 20.94
N PRO A 227 -5.88 3.60 21.84
CA PRO A 227 -4.50 3.77 21.44
C PRO A 227 -4.14 2.63 20.49
N PRO A 228 -3.20 2.86 19.54
CA PRO A 228 -2.73 1.78 18.70
C PRO A 228 -2.11 0.72 19.61
N ARG A 229 -2.44 -0.56 19.38
CA ARG A 229 -2.10 -1.68 20.28
C ARG A 229 -0.61 -1.73 20.68
N LEU A 230 0.28 -1.24 19.82
CA LEU A 230 1.73 -1.22 20.06
C LEU A 230 2.18 -0.08 20.99
N LEU A 231 1.34 0.94 21.20
CA LEU A 231 1.68 2.16 21.93
C LEU A 231 0.86 2.36 23.20
N ARG A 232 -0.06 1.44 23.56
CA ARG A 232 -0.99 1.58 24.69
C ARG A 232 -0.29 2.18 25.91
N ASP A 233 0.81 1.57 26.32
CA ASP A 233 1.49 2.02 27.53
C ASP A 233 2.27 3.35 27.36
N SER A 234 2.83 3.65 26.17
CA SER A 234 3.58 4.91 25.93
C SER A 234 2.69 6.13 25.65
N PHE A 235 1.47 5.86 25.18
CA PHE A 235 0.43 6.84 24.90
C PHE A 235 -0.05 7.52 26.19
N GLU A 236 0.27 6.94 27.36
CA GLU A 236 -0.34 7.30 28.64
C GLU A 236 0.17 8.57 29.31
N ASN A 237 1.33 9.13 28.96
CA ASN A 237 1.88 10.22 29.78
C ASN A 237 1.50 11.62 29.29
N ASP A 238 1.88 12.03 28.07
CA ASP A 238 1.69 13.43 27.64
C ASP A 238 0.24 13.73 27.29
N PHE A 239 -0.38 12.88 26.46
CA PHE A 239 -1.78 13.01 26.07
C PHE A 239 -2.72 13.02 27.29
N TYR A 240 -2.55 12.10 28.24
CA TYR A 240 -3.39 12.11 29.44
C TYR A 240 -3.07 13.26 30.37
N THR A 241 -1.83 13.76 30.40
CA THR A 241 -1.51 14.96 31.19
C THR A 241 -2.29 16.16 30.67
N GLU A 242 -2.36 16.36 29.35
CA GLU A 242 -3.17 17.42 28.77
C GLU A 242 -4.68 17.12 28.85
N MET A 243 -5.10 15.87 28.64
CA MET A 243 -6.50 15.47 28.82
C MET A 243 -6.97 15.72 30.26
N LYS A 244 -6.12 15.46 31.27
CA LYS A 244 -6.37 15.76 32.68
C LYS A 244 -6.59 17.25 32.95
N GLN A 245 -6.04 18.14 32.13
CA GLN A 245 -6.27 19.58 32.23
C GLN A 245 -7.62 19.98 31.64
N ASP A 246 -8.20 19.18 30.75
CA ASP A 246 -9.53 19.40 30.17
C ASP A 246 -10.62 18.73 31.02
N LYS A 247 -11.27 19.53 31.87
CA LYS A 247 -12.32 19.07 32.79
C LYS A 247 -13.47 18.34 32.08
N ARG A 248 -13.82 18.75 30.85
CA ARG A 248 -14.94 18.15 30.12
C ARG A 248 -14.53 16.79 29.57
N LEU A 249 -13.35 16.68 28.97
CA LEU A 249 -12.84 15.39 28.48
C LEU A 249 -12.65 14.39 29.61
N MET A 250 -12.11 14.82 30.76
CA MET A 250 -11.99 13.93 31.93
C MET A 250 -13.33 13.44 32.46
N ALA A 251 -14.37 14.29 32.45
CA ALA A 251 -15.71 13.89 32.87
C ALA A 251 -16.37 12.89 31.89
N LEU A 252 -15.95 12.90 30.62
CA LEU A 252 -16.44 11.99 29.58
C LEU A 252 -15.60 10.71 29.48
N TRP A 253 -14.37 10.73 29.97
CA TRP A 253 -13.42 9.62 29.85
C TRP A 253 -13.94 8.39 30.60
N ASP A 254 -14.20 7.32 29.85
CA ASP A 254 -14.64 6.05 30.42
C ASP A 254 -13.43 5.16 30.69
N SER A 255 -12.97 5.13 31.95
CA SER A 255 -11.85 4.28 32.37
C SER A 255 -12.25 2.82 32.63
N THR A 256 -13.55 2.49 32.57
CA THR A 256 -14.04 1.20 33.07
C THR A 256 -13.70 0.01 32.17
N ASP A 257 -13.21 0.26 30.95
CA ASP A 257 -12.89 -0.79 29.98
C ASP A 257 -11.41 -1.26 30.01
N GLU A 258 -10.61 -0.75 30.94
CA GLU A 258 -9.23 -1.25 31.15
C GLU A 258 -9.20 -2.67 31.71
N SER A 259 -10.28 -3.14 32.35
CA SER A 259 -10.40 -4.51 32.85
C SER A 259 -10.94 -5.48 31.81
N GLY A 260 -10.55 -5.35 30.54
CA GLY A 260 -10.87 -6.26 29.42
C GLY A 260 -10.34 -7.70 29.60
N HIS A 261 -10.47 -8.28 30.79
CA HIS A 261 -10.71 -9.70 30.99
C HIS A 261 -11.95 -10.08 30.19
N ILE A 262 -11.73 -10.52 28.95
CA ILE A 262 -12.58 -11.54 28.36
C ILE A 262 -12.65 -12.66 29.42
N PRO A 263 -13.83 -13.04 29.94
CA PRO A 263 -13.96 -14.13 30.89
C PRO A 263 -13.18 -15.33 30.36
N ALA A 264 -12.25 -15.87 31.15
CA ALA A 264 -11.41 -16.98 30.72
C ALA A 264 -12.22 -18.24 30.33
N ASP A 265 -13.48 -18.30 30.74
CA ASP A 265 -14.37 -19.45 30.54
C ASP A 265 -14.83 -19.66 29.09
N ASP A 266 -14.87 -18.61 28.24
CA ASP A 266 -15.26 -18.78 26.82
C ASP A 266 -14.09 -19.15 25.89
N ALA A 267 -12.84 -19.00 26.36
CA ALA A 267 -11.65 -19.41 25.60
C ALA A 267 -11.25 -20.88 25.83
N ALA A 268 -11.77 -21.51 26.89
CA ALA A 268 -11.42 -22.89 27.24
C ALA A 268 -12.08 -23.94 26.32
N SER A 269 -13.21 -23.62 25.66
CA SER A 269 -13.97 -24.58 24.85
C SER A 269 -13.49 -24.73 23.40
N SER A 270 -12.54 -23.92 22.93
CA SER A 270 -12.06 -23.91 21.54
C SER A 270 -10.56 -24.20 21.37
N SER A 271 -9.88 -24.69 22.42
CA SER A 271 -8.51 -25.21 22.32
C SER A 271 -8.49 -26.64 21.76
N LEU A 272 -8.66 -26.77 20.45
CA LEU A 272 -8.46 -28.02 19.69
C LEU A 272 -6.97 -28.44 19.57
N PHE A 273 -6.07 -27.80 20.33
CA PHE A 273 -4.63 -28.03 20.24
C PHE A 273 -4.16 -29.00 21.34
N VAL A 274 -4.04 -30.29 21.00
CA VAL A 274 -3.41 -31.28 21.88
C VAL A 274 -1.90 -31.12 21.75
N TYR A 275 -1.24 -30.67 22.83
CA TYR A 275 0.21 -30.58 22.88
C TYR A 275 0.81 -32.00 22.88
N PRO A 276 1.65 -32.38 21.89
CA PRO A 276 2.22 -33.71 21.83
C PRO A 276 3.09 -33.99 23.07
N ALA A 277 2.73 -34.99 23.87
CA ALA A 277 3.50 -35.39 25.05
C ALA A 277 4.97 -35.74 24.76
N ARG A 278 5.29 -36.09 23.51
CA ARG A 278 6.66 -36.35 23.04
C ARG A 278 7.54 -35.08 22.96
N LEU A 279 6.96 -33.90 22.74
CA LEU A 279 7.74 -32.65 22.73
C LEU A 279 8.20 -32.28 24.14
N ALA A 280 7.41 -32.58 25.16
CA ALA A 280 7.78 -32.31 26.55
C ALA A 280 8.93 -33.20 27.09
N ALA A 281 9.29 -34.27 26.38
CA ALA A 281 10.32 -35.22 26.81
C ALA A 281 11.74 -34.83 26.37
N ASP A 282 11.89 -33.93 25.38
CA ASP A 282 13.17 -33.44 24.88
C ASP A 282 13.17 -31.90 24.84
N PRO A 283 13.67 -31.23 25.89
CA PRO A 283 13.70 -29.78 25.99
C PRO A 283 14.48 -29.09 24.85
N VAL A 284 15.48 -29.76 24.27
CA VAL A 284 16.30 -29.19 23.19
C VAL A 284 15.53 -29.22 21.87
N GLN A 285 14.84 -30.33 21.59
CA GLN A 285 13.98 -30.45 20.41
C GLN A 285 12.74 -29.55 20.52
N GLU A 286 12.14 -29.47 21.71
CA GLU A 286 11.04 -28.55 22.03
C GLU A 286 11.45 -27.10 21.77
N ASP A 287 12.61 -26.68 22.30
CA ASP A 287 13.15 -25.34 22.08
C ASP A 287 13.40 -25.10 20.59
N ALA A 288 14.05 -26.01 19.86
CA ALA A 288 14.29 -25.86 18.43
C ALA A 288 13.00 -25.73 17.59
N ILE A 289 11.96 -26.49 17.92
CA ILE A 289 10.67 -26.46 17.20
C ILE A 289 9.91 -25.17 17.53
N TRP A 290 9.78 -24.82 18.81
CA TRP A 290 9.12 -23.58 19.21
C TRP A 290 9.87 -22.37 18.70
N SER A 291 11.19 -22.39 18.69
CA SER A 291 12.02 -21.35 18.08
C SER A 291 11.69 -21.13 16.61
N ARG A 292 11.48 -22.21 15.85
CA ARG A 292 11.09 -22.16 14.44
C ARG A 292 9.65 -21.68 14.25
N VAL A 293 8.72 -22.16 15.08
CA VAL A 293 7.31 -21.75 15.07
C VAL A 293 7.17 -20.29 15.46
N LEU A 294 7.87 -19.83 16.49
CA LEU A 294 7.92 -18.46 16.98
C LEU A 294 8.58 -17.54 15.96
N TYR A 295 9.66 -17.99 15.30
CA TYR A 295 10.26 -17.25 14.19
C TYR A 295 9.20 -16.94 13.11
N PHE A 296 8.48 -17.96 12.61
CA PHE A 296 7.45 -17.77 11.59
C PHE A 296 6.21 -17.03 12.10
N ALA A 297 5.80 -17.29 13.34
CA ALA A 297 4.64 -16.67 13.95
C ALA A 297 4.88 -15.19 14.25
N LEU A 298 6.08 -14.81 14.70
CA LEU A 298 6.43 -13.41 15.00
C LEU A 298 6.82 -12.61 13.74
N GLU A 299 7.31 -13.28 12.70
CA GLU A 299 7.49 -12.69 11.36
C GLU A 299 6.14 -12.34 10.71
N ARG A 300 5.06 -13.09 11.03
CA ARG A 300 3.69 -12.87 10.51
C ARG A 300 2.73 -12.15 11.45
N ASP A 301 2.88 -12.31 12.76
CA ASP A 301 1.99 -11.79 13.80
C ASP A 301 2.74 -11.38 15.08
N LYS A 302 2.93 -10.08 15.27
CA LYS A 302 3.61 -9.51 16.44
C LYS A 302 2.78 -9.51 17.73
N SER A 303 1.55 -10.07 17.74
CA SER A 303 0.57 -9.84 18.80
C SER A 303 0.21 -11.03 19.72
N SER A 304 0.83 -12.20 19.54
CA SER A 304 0.56 -13.35 20.41
C SER A 304 1.38 -13.31 21.70
N ARG A 305 0.83 -12.71 22.77
CA ARG A 305 1.25 -12.98 24.16
C ARG A 305 0.09 -13.64 24.89
N ARG A 306 -0.09 -14.96 24.72
CA ARG A 306 -1.21 -15.69 25.36
C ARG A 306 -0.79 -16.76 26.37
N SER A 307 0.50 -17.06 26.57
CA SER A 307 0.94 -17.94 27.67
C SER A 307 2.31 -17.56 28.24
N GLY A 308 2.53 -17.80 29.54
CA GLY A 308 3.81 -17.54 30.21
C GLY A 308 4.99 -18.31 29.60
N LYS A 309 4.75 -19.55 29.11
CA LYS A 309 5.74 -20.32 28.36
C LYS A 309 6.09 -19.69 27.01
N PHE A 310 5.11 -19.14 26.30
CA PHE A 310 5.36 -18.43 25.04
C PHE A 310 6.20 -17.17 25.25
N ALA A 311 6.00 -16.46 26.38
CA ALA A 311 6.86 -15.35 26.74
C ALA A 311 8.30 -15.83 27.04
N GLN A 312 8.46 -16.90 27.83
CA GLN A 312 9.78 -17.43 28.18
C GLN A 312 10.58 -17.88 26.94
N LEU A 313 9.95 -18.63 26.02
CA LEU A 313 10.60 -19.13 24.81
C LEU A 313 10.73 -18.06 23.72
N GLY A 314 9.75 -17.15 23.59
CA GLY A 314 9.71 -16.13 22.54
C GLY A 314 10.57 -14.90 22.80
N VAL A 315 10.83 -14.56 24.05
CA VAL A 315 11.63 -13.37 24.41
C VAL A 315 13.01 -13.35 23.73
N PRO A 316 13.85 -14.39 23.76
CA PRO A 316 15.12 -14.39 23.01
C PRO A 316 14.97 -14.00 21.53
N TYR A 317 13.97 -14.54 20.84
CA TYR A 317 13.72 -14.29 19.42
C TYR A 317 13.20 -12.88 19.15
N LEU A 318 12.31 -12.39 20.00
CA LEU A 318 11.77 -11.03 19.92
C LEU A 318 12.86 -9.97 20.03
N PHE A 319 13.87 -10.22 20.86
CA PHE A 319 14.99 -9.29 21.07
C PHE A 319 16.07 -9.43 19.99
N THR A 320 16.18 -10.59 19.33
CA THR A 320 17.19 -10.80 18.27
C THR A 320 17.07 -9.78 17.14
N ASN A 321 15.85 -9.47 16.72
CA ASN A 321 15.54 -8.47 15.69
C ASN A 321 14.58 -7.41 16.24
N ALA A 322 15.07 -6.60 17.18
CA ALA A 322 14.28 -5.58 17.84
C ALA A 322 13.94 -4.41 16.90
N VAL A 323 12.66 -4.02 16.84
CA VAL A 323 12.20 -2.80 16.17
C VAL A 323 11.59 -1.90 17.24
N VAL A 324 12.23 -0.77 17.50
CA VAL A 324 11.90 0.13 18.62
C VAL A 324 11.51 1.50 18.06
N PRO A 325 10.19 1.81 18.01
CA PRO A 325 9.70 3.15 17.74
C PRO A 325 10.24 4.17 18.76
N CYS A 326 10.30 5.46 18.39
CA CYS A 326 10.81 6.53 19.25
C CYS A 326 10.16 6.55 20.64
N CYS A 327 8.83 6.44 20.69
CA CYS A 327 8.06 6.43 21.94
C CYS A 327 8.34 5.24 22.87
N LEU A 328 8.95 4.15 22.36
CA LEU A 328 9.32 2.98 23.16
C LEU A 328 10.81 2.93 23.50
N MET A 329 11.64 3.82 22.96
CA MET A 329 13.08 3.79 23.20
C MET A 329 13.42 3.90 24.70
N GLY A 330 12.77 4.80 25.45
CA GLY A 330 13.02 4.98 26.89
C GLY A 330 12.77 3.72 27.70
N ARG A 331 11.66 3.03 27.39
CA ARG A 331 11.28 1.78 28.05
C ARG A 331 12.18 0.63 27.64
N PHE A 332 12.49 0.53 26.36
CA PHE A 332 13.42 -0.48 25.87
C PHE A 332 14.80 -0.33 26.52
N GLY A 333 15.33 0.89 26.59
CA GLY A 333 16.57 1.18 27.30
C GLY A 333 16.51 0.80 28.79
N SER A 334 15.42 1.14 29.47
CA SER A 334 15.23 0.79 30.90
C SER A 334 15.09 -0.72 31.12
N GLN A 335 14.46 -1.43 30.18
CA GLN A 335 14.31 -2.88 30.23
C GLN A 335 15.65 -3.59 30.00
N LEU A 336 16.47 -3.10 29.06
CA LEU A 336 17.83 -3.61 28.86
C LEU A 336 18.72 -3.32 30.08
N GLU A 337 18.50 -2.19 30.74
CA GLU A 337 19.19 -1.84 31.99
C GLU A 337 18.80 -2.77 33.15
N SER A 338 17.51 -3.13 33.27
CA SER A 338 17.06 -4.09 34.29
C SER A 338 17.39 -5.54 33.97
N MET A 339 17.55 -5.87 32.68
CA MET A 339 17.80 -7.22 32.17
C MET A 339 18.90 -7.22 31.08
N PRO A 340 20.18 -7.02 31.45
CA PRO A 340 21.29 -6.90 30.49
C PRO A 340 21.46 -8.13 29.58
N GLU A 341 21.05 -9.32 30.03
CA GLU A 341 21.08 -10.56 29.25
C GLU A 341 20.21 -10.47 27.98
N LEU A 342 19.13 -9.68 28.01
CA LEU A 342 18.32 -9.43 26.82
C LEU A 342 19.08 -8.59 25.80
N GLY A 343 19.88 -7.63 26.26
CA GLY A 343 20.70 -6.77 25.42
C GLY A 343 21.74 -7.57 24.64
N SER A 344 22.38 -8.53 25.30
CA SER A 344 23.34 -9.46 24.67
C SER A 344 22.74 -10.34 23.57
N ARG A 345 21.41 -10.44 23.50
CA ARG A 345 20.69 -11.19 22.45
C ARG A 345 20.29 -10.32 21.26
N VAL A 346 20.37 -8.99 21.36
CA VAL A 346 19.99 -8.08 20.27
C VAL A 346 21.06 -8.09 19.18
N GLN A 347 20.75 -8.72 18.04
CA GLN A 347 21.65 -8.81 16.90
C GLN A 347 21.31 -7.80 15.80
N SER A 348 20.04 -7.43 15.66
CA SER A 348 19.55 -6.44 14.72
C SER A 348 18.62 -5.48 15.43
N LEU A 349 18.88 -4.18 15.30
CA LEU A 349 18.11 -3.13 15.95
C LEU A 349 17.67 -2.09 14.92
N THR A 350 16.36 -1.89 14.81
CA THR A 350 15.77 -0.81 14.00
C THR A 350 15.17 0.23 14.94
N LEU A 351 15.68 1.47 14.90
CA LEU A 351 15.26 2.55 15.79
C LEU A 351 14.66 3.73 15.02
N THR A 352 13.63 4.35 15.57
CA THR A 352 13.24 5.72 15.18
C THR A 352 13.69 6.64 16.30
N ILE A 353 14.69 7.49 16.06
CA ILE A 353 15.30 8.32 17.12
C ILE A 353 14.71 9.73 17.10
N SER A 354 14.33 10.28 18.27
CA SER A 354 13.99 11.70 18.45
C SER A 354 15.24 12.51 18.88
N PRO A 355 15.34 13.84 18.63
CA PRO A 355 16.50 14.65 19.01
C PRO A 355 16.85 14.58 20.51
N ASN A 356 15.84 14.36 21.35
CA ASN A 356 16.01 14.33 22.81
C ASN A 356 16.44 12.94 23.32
N ASP A 357 16.45 11.91 22.47
CA ASP A 357 16.67 10.51 22.86
C ASP A 357 18.15 10.11 22.88
N ASN A 358 19.10 11.03 22.76
CA ASN A 358 20.53 10.69 22.71
C ASN A 358 21.00 9.90 23.94
N MET A 359 20.51 10.26 25.14
CA MET A 359 20.85 9.53 26.37
C MET A 359 20.24 8.12 26.38
N THR A 360 19.00 7.99 25.90
CA THR A 360 18.31 6.71 25.76
C THR A 360 18.99 5.81 24.74
N PHE A 361 19.39 6.38 23.59
CA PHE A 361 20.16 5.69 22.58
C PHE A 361 21.46 5.14 23.18
N LYS A 362 22.21 5.99 23.92
CA LYS A 362 23.43 5.56 24.64
C LYS A 362 23.16 4.37 25.56
N LYS A 363 22.11 4.44 26.38
CA LYS A 363 21.73 3.31 27.26
C LYS A 363 21.50 2.04 26.46
N ILE A 364 20.74 2.11 25.37
CA ILE A 364 20.44 0.92 24.54
C ILE A 364 21.74 0.31 23.99
N ILE A 365 22.60 1.11 23.35
CA ILE A 365 23.83 0.60 22.73
C ILE A 365 24.81 0.00 23.74
N THR A 366 24.85 0.52 24.98
CA THR A 366 25.70 -0.01 26.05
C THR A 366 25.33 -1.46 26.40
N TYR A 367 24.05 -1.82 26.33
CA TYR A 367 23.59 -3.17 26.66
C TYR A 367 23.53 -4.11 25.43
N THR A 368 23.58 -3.59 24.20
CA THR A 368 23.51 -4.41 22.97
C THR A 368 24.87 -4.77 22.39
N THR A 369 25.74 -5.43 23.17
CA THR A 369 27.13 -5.74 22.74
C THR A 369 27.23 -6.74 21.59
N ALA A 370 26.19 -7.54 21.32
CA ALA A 370 26.13 -8.48 20.20
C ALA A 370 25.54 -7.86 18.91
N LEU A 371 25.34 -6.54 18.88
CA LEU A 371 24.68 -5.87 17.78
C LEU A 371 25.49 -5.98 16.48
N THR A 372 24.86 -6.59 15.46
CA THR A 372 25.45 -6.76 14.12
C THR A 372 24.82 -5.85 13.08
N LYS A 373 23.57 -5.39 13.30
CA LYS A 373 22.86 -4.49 12.38
C LYS A 373 22.16 -3.39 13.16
N LEU A 374 22.39 -2.13 12.76
CA LEU A 374 21.72 -0.96 13.32
C LEU A 374 21.12 -0.13 12.19
N HIS A 375 19.79 -0.10 12.13
CA HIS A 375 19.03 0.59 11.07
C HIS A 375 18.19 1.72 11.66
N GLY A 376 18.14 2.86 10.98
CA GLY A 376 17.18 3.92 11.27
C GLY A 376 15.86 3.64 10.56
N GLY A 377 14.76 3.74 11.29
CA GLY A 377 13.41 3.66 10.74
C GLY A 377 13.09 4.87 9.86
N LEU A 378 11.95 4.80 9.17
CA LEU A 378 11.37 5.98 8.51
C LEU A 378 11.25 7.09 9.57
N PHE A 379 11.72 8.28 9.24
CA PHE A 379 11.73 9.46 10.14
C PHE A 379 12.72 9.42 11.32
N CYS A 380 13.74 8.55 11.27
CA CYS A 380 14.84 8.64 12.24
C CYS A 380 15.48 10.04 12.16
N ARG A 381 15.56 10.73 13.30
CA ARG A 381 16.28 12.01 13.41
C ARG A 381 17.76 11.75 13.68
N SER A 382 18.55 12.82 13.60
CA SER A 382 19.99 12.73 13.76
C SER A 382 20.40 12.39 15.21
N ILE A 383 21.34 11.46 15.37
CA ILE A 383 22.07 11.28 16.64
C ILE A 383 23.21 12.28 16.74
N THR A 384 23.60 12.63 17.95
CA THR A 384 24.81 13.46 18.17
C THR A 384 26.06 12.70 17.76
N TRP A 385 27.12 13.45 17.41
CA TRP A 385 28.44 12.84 17.16
C TRP A 385 28.93 12.01 18.36
N LYS A 386 28.71 12.50 19.59
CA LYS A 386 29.05 11.78 20.82
C LYS A 386 28.34 10.42 20.91
N ALA A 387 27.04 10.38 20.60
CA ALA A 387 26.28 9.12 20.57
C ALA A 387 26.80 8.14 19.50
N PHE A 388 27.26 8.65 18.35
CA PHE A 388 27.92 7.83 17.33
C PHE A 388 29.28 7.28 17.81
N SER A 389 30.08 8.07 18.54
CA SER A 389 31.32 7.59 19.19
C SER A 389 31.04 6.58 20.32
N ASP A 390 29.98 6.76 21.10
CA ASP A 390 29.60 5.77 22.12
C ASP A 390 29.21 4.42 21.47
N LEU A 391 28.58 4.45 20.29
CA LEU A 391 28.21 3.25 19.52
C LEU A 391 29.44 2.46 19.08
N GLN A 392 30.46 3.19 18.62
CA GLN A 392 31.75 2.66 18.23
C GLN A 392 32.42 1.92 19.39
N GLU A 393 32.46 2.51 20.58
CA GLU A 393 33.07 1.89 21.77
C GLU A 393 32.32 0.63 22.22
N SER A 394 30.98 0.65 22.16
CA SER A 394 30.14 -0.42 22.72
C SER A 394 29.96 -1.61 21.76
N THR A 395 29.80 -1.34 20.45
CA THR A 395 29.36 -2.35 19.46
C THR A 395 30.25 -2.39 18.21
N GLY A 396 31.31 -1.58 18.15
CA GLY A 396 32.10 -1.42 16.93
C GLY A 396 32.65 -2.73 16.38
N ALA A 397 33.16 -3.61 17.25
CA ALA A 397 33.76 -4.89 16.85
C ALA A 397 32.77 -5.87 16.20
N SER A 398 31.48 -5.82 16.58
CA SER A 398 30.44 -6.73 16.09
C SER A 398 29.61 -6.16 14.95
N LEU A 399 29.56 -4.84 14.81
CA LEU A 399 28.65 -4.16 13.89
C LEU A 399 29.05 -4.39 12.42
N ARG A 400 28.15 -5.02 11.67
CA ARG A 400 28.30 -5.35 10.23
C ARG A 400 27.49 -4.43 9.32
N SER A 401 26.43 -3.83 9.84
CA SER A 401 25.54 -2.94 9.09
C SER A 401 25.13 -1.73 9.92
N PHE A 402 25.34 -0.54 9.38
CA PHE A 402 24.86 0.73 9.92
C PHE A 402 24.19 1.50 8.77
N GLN A 403 22.92 1.87 8.87
CA GLN A 403 22.24 2.61 7.79
C GLN A 403 21.02 3.38 8.29
N GLY A 404 20.65 4.46 7.61
CA GLY A 404 19.38 5.18 7.84
C GLY A 404 19.32 5.99 9.14
N ILE A 405 20.42 6.11 9.89
CA ILE A 405 20.52 6.96 11.08
C ILE A 405 21.37 8.18 10.72
N PRO A 406 20.77 9.38 10.62
CA PRO A 406 21.55 10.58 10.40
C PRO A 406 22.45 10.90 11.61
N VAL A 407 23.59 11.53 11.38
CA VAL A 407 24.50 11.99 12.45
C VAL A 407 24.63 13.51 12.36
N PHE A 408 24.43 14.19 13.48
CA PHE A 408 24.48 15.65 13.54
C PHE A 408 25.90 16.15 13.29
N LYS A 409 26.02 17.21 12.47
CA LYS A 409 27.30 17.84 12.15
C LYS A 409 27.95 18.42 13.42
N PRO A 410 29.15 17.96 13.81
CA PRO A 410 29.91 18.58 14.89
C PRO A 410 30.44 19.95 14.47
N SER A 411 30.79 20.79 15.45
CA SER A 411 31.22 22.18 15.22
C SER A 411 32.56 22.32 14.49
N GLY A 412 33.32 21.24 14.31
CA GLY A 412 34.61 21.27 13.61
C GLY A 412 34.97 19.94 12.96
N PRO A 413 36.11 19.90 12.23
CA PRO A 413 36.58 18.69 11.58
C PRO A 413 36.86 17.56 12.57
N VAL A 414 36.32 16.37 12.31
CA VAL A 414 36.52 15.20 13.16
C VAL A 414 37.58 14.26 12.61
N ASP A 415 38.27 13.56 13.51
CA ASP A 415 39.18 12.49 13.14
C ASP A 415 38.41 11.31 12.49
N SER A 416 38.87 10.87 11.32
CA SER A 416 38.36 9.69 10.62
C SER A 416 38.65 8.37 11.34
N ASN A 417 39.55 8.38 12.34
CA ASN A 417 39.89 7.21 13.14
C ASN A 417 38.68 6.55 13.83
N VAL A 418 37.55 7.27 13.96
CA VAL A 418 36.30 6.69 14.47
C VAL A 418 35.84 5.46 13.69
N PHE A 419 36.08 5.37 12.37
CA PHE A 419 35.64 4.19 11.62
C PHE A 419 36.56 2.96 11.76
N ALA A 420 37.72 3.10 12.42
CA ALA A 420 38.71 2.04 12.57
C ALA A 420 38.16 0.89 13.39
N LEU A 421 37.28 1.24 14.32
CA LEU A 421 36.73 0.34 15.30
C LEU A 421 35.50 -0.41 14.76
N PHE A 422 35.20 -0.31 13.46
CA PHE A 422 34.20 -1.16 12.80
C PHE A 422 34.84 -2.19 11.84
N PRO A 423 35.72 -3.09 12.33
CA PRO A 423 36.50 -3.98 11.47
C PRO A 423 35.64 -4.97 10.67
N GLN A 424 34.42 -5.25 11.14
CA GLN A 424 33.48 -6.19 10.52
C GLN A 424 32.40 -5.51 9.67
N MET A 425 32.45 -4.19 9.49
CA MET A 425 31.43 -3.46 8.76
C MET A 425 31.43 -3.81 7.27
N GLN A 426 30.26 -4.18 6.77
CA GLN A 426 30.01 -4.60 5.39
C GLN A 426 29.05 -3.65 4.68
N HIS A 427 28.06 -3.13 5.39
CA HIS A 427 27.04 -2.23 4.87
C HIS A 427 27.04 -0.92 5.64
N PHE A 428 27.51 0.14 5.00
CA PHE A 428 27.65 1.43 5.64
C PHE A 428 26.82 2.49 4.90
N GLY A 429 25.79 2.97 5.58
CA GLY A 429 24.91 4.05 5.17
C GLY A 429 25.19 5.29 6.00
N TRP A 430 25.74 6.33 5.38
CA TRP A 430 26.12 7.58 6.01
C TRP A 430 25.19 8.72 5.61
N ASP A 431 24.74 9.48 6.61
CA ASP A 431 23.91 10.65 6.43
C ASP A 431 24.35 11.69 7.46
N SER A 432 25.27 12.57 7.09
CA SER A 432 25.78 13.60 8.00
C SER A 432 26.50 14.69 7.23
N GLY A 433 26.38 15.94 7.68
CA GLY A 433 27.20 17.07 7.22
C GLY A 433 28.57 17.16 7.91
N THR A 434 29.11 16.05 8.42
CA THR A 434 30.36 16.03 9.19
C THR A 434 31.58 16.16 8.29
N VAL A 435 32.41 17.16 8.54
CA VAL A 435 33.70 17.33 7.88
C VAL A 435 34.75 16.47 8.58
N PHE A 436 35.49 15.66 7.82
CA PHE A 436 36.59 14.85 8.35
C PHE A 436 37.94 15.54 8.15
N LYS A 437 38.88 15.30 9.06
CA LYS A 437 40.29 15.68 8.89
C LYS A 437 40.89 14.82 7.76
N THR A 438 40.81 15.31 6.54
CA THR A 438 41.32 14.62 5.35
C THR A 438 42.83 14.83 5.22
N GLY A 439 43.60 13.76 5.34
CA GLY A 439 45.03 13.74 5.01
C GLY A 439 45.47 12.34 4.57
N PRO A 440 46.40 12.20 3.61
CA PRO A 440 46.90 10.89 3.18
C PRO A 440 47.48 10.05 4.33
N LYS A 441 47.94 10.72 5.40
CA LYS A 441 48.52 10.10 6.59
C LYS A 441 47.49 9.73 7.67
N SER A 442 46.24 10.22 7.59
CA SER A 442 45.25 10.04 8.67
C SER A 442 44.35 8.81 8.51
N ILE A 443 44.39 8.12 7.37
CA ILE A 443 43.50 6.97 7.09
C ILE A 443 44.35 5.73 6.80
N PRO A 444 44.36 4.72 7.70
CA PRO A 444 45.02 3.45 7.44
C PRO A 444 44.53 2.79 6.14
N ALA A 445 45.43 2.17 5.38
CA ALA A 445 45.08 1.58 4.08
C ALA A 445 44.05 0.43 4.18
N ASP A 446 43.98 -0.26 5.32
CA ASP A 446 43.17 -1.45 5.52
C ASP A 446 41.84 -1.21 6.26
N PHE A 447 41.54 0.06 6.56
CA PHE A 447 40.40 0.48 7.40
C PHE A 447 39.04 -0.07 6.94
N PHE A 448 38.87 -0.19 5.63
CA PHE A 448 37.61 -0.51 4.98
C PHE A 448 37.66 -1.82 4.20
N ARG A 449 38.50 -2.77 4.65
CA ARG A 449 38.73 -4.04 3.93
C ARG A 449 37.44 -4.85 3.72
N CYS A 450 36.48 -4.78 4.65
CA CYS A 450 35.24 -5.55 4.63
C CYS A 450 34.04 -4.84 3.96
N TYR A 451 34.18 -3.57 3.58
CA TYR A 451 33.05 -2.75 3.13
C TYR A 451 32.62 -3.17 1.73
N ARG A 452 31.42 -3.74 1.63
CA ARG A 452 30.83 -4.23 0.37
C ARG A 452 29.81 -3.24 -0.19
N THR A 453 29.03 -2.64 0.69
CA THR A 453 27.98 -1.69 0.35
C THR A 453 28.23 -0.36 1.05
N TRP A 454 28.21 0.70 0.25
CA TRP A 454 28.30 2.06 0.72
C TRP A 454 27.07 2.84 0.25
N SER A 455 26.42 3.57 1.14
CA SER A 455 25.27 4.42 0.82
C SER A 455 25.47 5.78 1.47
N MET A 456 25.29 6.84 0.71
CA MET A 456 25.41 8.20 1.20
C MET A 456 24.18 9.00 0.79
N PHE A 457 23.49 9.56 1.77
CA PHE A 457 22.23 10.27 1.54
C PHE A 457 22.43 11.78 1.47
N TYR A 458 23.26 12.33 2.36
CA TYR A 458 23.62 13.74 2.37
C TYR A 458 25.12 13.87 2.50
N ILE A 459 25.73 14.60 1.56
CA ILE A 459 27.17 14.87 1.53
C ILE A 459 27.36 16.33 1.14
N LEU A 460 28.19 17.05 1.90
CA LEU A 460 28.71 18.35 1.49
C LEU A 460 30.01 18.17 0.70
N ASP A 461 30.30 19.04 -0.26
CA ASP A 461 31.46 18.93 -1.16
C ASP A 461 32.80 18.65 -0.44
N SER A 462 32.98 19.21 0.77
CA SER A 462 34.17 19.01 1.61
C SER A 462 34.37 17.58 2.12
N GLU A 463 33.37 16.71 2.03
CA GLU A 463 33.36 15.38 2.65
C GLU A 463 33.80 14.28 1.69
N TYR A 464 33.77 14.54 0.38
CA TYR A 464 34.21 13.59 -0.64
C TYR A 464 35.69 13.24 -0.51
N GLY A 465 36.51 14.18 -0.05
CA GLY A 465 37.95 13.95 0.15
C GLY A 465 38.22 12.69 0.97
N PHE A 466 37.45 12.45 2.04
CA PHE A 466 37.61 11.25 2.86
C PHE A 466 37.46 9.98 2.03
N VAL A 467 36.36 9.84 1.30
CA VAL A 467 36.06 8.63 0.52
C VAL A 467 37.04 8.46 -0.63
N ILE A 468 37.42 9.55 -1.31
CA ILE A 468 38.38 9.53 -2.42
C ILE A 468 39.75 9.01 -1.95
N PHE A 469 40.21 9.40 -0.76
CA PHE A 469 41.52 8.96 -0.26
C PHE A 469 41.52 7.52 0.30
N THR A 470 40.36 7.00 0.73
CA THR A 470 40.26 5.63 1.26
C THR A 470 40.51 4.54 0.22
N ARG A 471 41.01 3.37 0.65
CA ARG A 471 41.07 2.16 -0.19
C ARG A 471 39.92 1.25 0.20
N LEU A 472 38.99 1.03 -0.74
CA LEU A 472 37.77 0.23 -0.50
C LEU A 472 37.76 -1.08 -1.32
N PRO A 473 38.72 -2.01 -1.16
CA PRO A 473 38.93 -3.12 -2.11
C PRO A 473 37.70 -4.02 -2.32
N SER A 474 36.87 -4.19 -1.30
CA SER A 474 35.67 -5.04 -1.33
C SER A 474 34.41 -4.32 -1.80
N LEU A 475 34.48 -3.02 -2.11
CA LEU A 475 33.33 -2.23 -2.50
C LEU A 475 32.74 -2.76 -3.81
N ARG A 476 31.44 -3.04 -3.81
CA ARG A 476 30.68 -3.52 -4.97
C ARG A 476 29.40 -2.74 -5.20
N ILE A 477 28.81 -2.19 -4.14
CA ILE A 477 27.53 -1.49 -4.19
C ILE A 477 27.71 -0.08 -3.65
N VAL A 478 27.34 0.91 -4.46
CA VAL A 478 27.38 2.34 -4.07
C VAL A 478 26.03 2.98 -4.32
N THR A 479 25.58 3.84 -3.40
CA THR A 479 24.39 4.67 -3.56
C THR A 479 24.74 6.10 -3.17
N PHE A 480 24.53 7.05 -4.07
CA PHE A 480 24.61 8.49 -3.82
C PHE A 480 23.22 9.11 -4.03
N ALA A 481 22.70 9.81 -3.03
CA ALA A 481 21.40 10.47 -3.15
C ALA A 481 21.50 11.96 -3.54
N ALA A 482 22.66 12.60 -3.38
CA ALA A 482 22.88 14.02 -3.65
C ALA A 482 24.06 14.26 -4.62
N THR A 483 24.14 15.47 -5.19
CA THR A 483 25.18 15.91 -6.13
C THR A 483 26.58 15.69 -5.57
N ALA A 484 27.49 15.14 -6.38
CA ALA A 484 28.80 14.67 -5.96
C ALA A 484 29.93 15.52 -6.55
N VAL A 485 30.28 16.65 -5.94
CA VAL A 485 31.52 17.34 -6.30
C VAL A 485 32.70 16.42 -5.92
N GLY A 486 33.53 16.05 -6.91
CA GLY A 486 34.64 15.10 -6.72
C GLY A 486 34.30 13.63 -7.04
N GLY A 487 33.09 13.32 -7.52
CA GLY A 487 32.72 11.95 -7.88
C GLY A 487 33.61 11.33 -8.97
N ALA A 488 34.19 12.14 -9.86
CA ALA A 488 35.07 11.68 -10.94
C ALA A 488 36.30 10.91 -10.41
N GLU A 489 37.02 11.49 -9.43
CA GLU A 489 38.20 10.86 -8.82
C GLU A 489 37.81 9.57 -8.09
N PHE A 490 36.66 9.56 -7.43
CA PHE A 490 36.12 8.36 -6.78
C PHE A 490 35.86 7.25 -7.80
N PHE A 491 35.18 7.53 -8.91
CA PHE A 491 34.90 6.53 -9.94
C PHE A 491 36.18 6.08 -10.66
N GLN A 492 37.12 6.98 -10.92
CA GLN A 492 38.42 6.61 -11.46
C GLN A 492 39.13 5.57 -10.56
N LYS A 493 39.08 5.76 -9.24
CA LYS A 493 39.75 4.89 -8.27
C LYS A 493 38.99 3.60 -7.95
N HIS A 494 37.66 3.65 -7.96
CA HIS A 494 36.82 2.56 -7.42
C HIS A 494 35.76 2.03 -8.38
N GLY A 495 35.51 2.69 -9.50
CA GLY A 495 34.46 2.35 -10.47
C GLY A 495 34.60 0.94 -11.04
N ALA A 496 35.81 0.51 -11.38
CA ALA A 496 36.04 -0.72 -12.14
C ALA A 496 35.52 -2.00 -11.47
N LYS A 497 35.35 -1.99 -10.14
CA LYS A 497 34.84 -3.11 -9.32
C LYS A 497 33.37 -2.95 -8.92
N LEU A 498 32.74 -1.82 -9.22
CA LEU A 498 31.34 -1.58 -8.85
C LEU A 498 30.43 -2.45 -9.71
N GLN A 499 29.59 -3.22 -9.05
CA GLN A 499 28.58 -4.06 -9.67
C GLN A 499 27.20 -3.40 -9.65
N LYS A 500 26.93 -2.62 -8.59
CA LYS A 500 25.69 -1.85 -8.44
C LYS A 500 25.99 -0.41 -8.07
N LEU A 501 25.42 0.52 -8.80
CA LEU A 501 25.61 1.95 -8.59
C LEU A 501 24.23 2.61 -8.60
N THR A 502 23.89 3.41 -7.59
CA THR A 502 22.68 4.22 -7.57
C THR A 502 23.04 5.69 -7.52
N LEU A 503 22.52 6.47 -8.45
CA LEU A 503 22.81 7.90 -8.64
C LEU A 503 21.53 8.70 -8.87
N SER A 504 21.55 10.00 -8.59
CA SER A 504 20.49 10.90 -9.04
C SER A 504 20.53 11.11 -10.56
N SER A 505 19.40 11.50 -11.16
CA SER A 505 19.35 11.80 -12.59
C SER A 505 20.33 12.90 -13.00
N LEU A 506 20.54 13.90 -12.15
CA LEU A 506 21.52 14.98 -12.39
C LEU A 506 22.96 14.46 -12.46
N GLN A 507 23.33 13.54 -11.57
CA GLN A 507 24.68 12.96 -11.57
C GLN A 507 24.93 12.12 -12.81
N LEU A 508 23.91 11.41 -13.31
CA LEU A 508 24.03 10.65 -14.55
C LEU A 508 24.22 11.53 -15.78
N GLU A 509 23.75 12.78 -15.74
CA GLU A 509 23.94 13.76 -16.82
C GLU A 509 25.28 14.48 -16.75
N ASP A 510 26.01 14.37 -15.64
CA ASP A 510 27.30 15.05 -15.48
C ASP A 510 28.41 14.31 -16.25
N PRO A 511 28.90 14.86 -17.38
CA PRO A 511 29.94 14.22 -18.16
C PRO A 511 31.27 14.12 -17.39
N ALA A 512 31.49 14.98 -16.38
CA ALA A 512 32.72 14.96 -15.59
C ALA A 512 32.86 13.68 -14.75
N LEU A 513 31.76 13.04 -14.37
CA LEU A 513 31.81 11.79 -13.61
C LEU A 513 32.27 10.58 -14.45
N ALA A 514 32.16 10.67 -15.78
CA ALA A 514 32.58 9.63 -16.74
C ALA A 514 32.22 8.20 -16.29
N ILE A 515 30.99 8.04 -15.78
CA ILE A 515 30.54 6.82 -15.07
C ILE A 515 30.73 5.58 -15.93
N TRP A 516 30.34 5.67 -17.21
CA TRP A 516 30.40 4.58 -18.17
C TRP A 516 31.83 4.15 -18.51
N ARG A 517 32.77 5.09 -18.49
CA ARG A 517 34.20 4.83 -18.70
C ARG A 517 34.83 4.15 -17.49
N HIS A 518 34.42 4.54 -16.28
CA HIS A 518 35.04 4.09 -15.04
C HIS A 518 34.39 2.85 -14.42
N CYS A 519 33.10 2.64 -14.63
CA CYS A 519 32.32 1.57 -14.00
C CYS A 519 32.07 0.39 -14.94
N ILE A 520 33.14 -0.18 -15.50
CA ILE A 520 33.06 -1.22 -16.54
C ILE A 520 32.38 -2.52 -16.08
N SER A 521 32.36 -2.83 -14.78
CA SER A 521 31.71 -4.04 -14.23
C SER A 521 30.28 -3.81 -13.75
N LEU A 522 29.67 -2.68 -14.12
CA LEU A 522 28.35 -2.31 -13.63
C LEU A 522 27.27 -3.20 -14.25
N THR A 523 26.57 -3.94 -13.40
CA THR A 523 25.46 -4.84 -13.77
C THR A 523 24.09 -4.25 -13.44
N VAL A 524 24.00 -3.47 -12.36
CA VAL A 524 22.76 -2.84 -11.90
C VAL A 524 22.94 -1.34 -11.73
N LEU A 525 22.21 -0.55 -12.50
CA LEU A 525 22.15 0.91 -12.35
C LEU A 525 20.86 1.32 -11.65
N GLY A 526 20.98 1.85 -10.44
CA GLY A 526 19.90 2.54 -9.75
C GLY A 526 19.82 4.01 -10.18
N VAL A 527 18.61 4.49 -10.48
CA VAL A 527 18.35 5.90 -10.81
C VAL A 527 17.43 6.48 -9.73
N SER A 528 17.98 7.32 -8.86
CA SER A 528 17.22 8.05 -7.86
C SER A 528 16.53 9.25 -8.50
N CYS A 529 15.22 9.32 -8.35
CA CYS A 529 14.35 10.36 -8.87
C CYS A 529 13.74 11.17 -7.71
N ASP A 530 13.74 12.49 -7.86
CA ASP A 530 13.09 13.40 -6.93
C ASP A 530 12.01 14.24 -7.65
N ASP A 531 11.30 15.08 -6.87
CA ASP A 531 10.20 15.92 -7.38
C ASP A 531 10.67 17.00 -8.39
N LYS A 532 11.97 17.32 -8.41
CA LYS A 532 12.59 18.40 -9.20
C LYS A 532 13.36 17.85 -10.41
N HIS A 533 13.95 16.67 -10.28
CA HIS A 533 14.85 16.07 -11.24
C HIS A 533 14.29 14.72 -11.67
N HIS A 534 13.78 14.70 -12.89
CA HIS A 534 13.28 13.50 -13.54
C HIS A 534 14.38 12.93 -14.43
N PRO A 535 14.44 11.60 -14.60
CA PRO A 535 15.43 10.99 -15.45
C PRO A 535 15.07 11.30 -16.90
N THR A 536 16.00 11.93 -17.63
CA THR A 536 15.80 12.28 -19.04
C THR A 536 16.66 11.38 -19.92
N ALA A 537 16.41 11.39 -21.23
CA ALA A 537 17.23 10.64 -22.19
C ALA A 537 18.74 10.94 -22.07
N SER A 538 19.15 12.14 -21.62
CA SER A 538 20.58 12.45 -21.44
C SER A 538 21.25 11.64 -20.34
N CYS A 539 20.52 11.20 -19.30
CA CYS A 539 21.09 10.40 -18.21
C CYS A 539 21.73 9.09 -18.71
N LEU A 540 21.26 8.56 -19.85
CA LEU A 540 21.75 7.32 -20.44
C LEU A 540 22.42 7.54 -21.81
N LYS A 541 22.64 8.81 -22.22
CA LYS A 541 23.42 9.11 -23.42
C LYS A 541 24.89 8.91 -23.10
N THR A 542 25.48 7.90 -23.72
CA THR A 542 26.90 7.61 -23.60
C THR A 542 27.47 7.24 -24.95
N SER A 543 28.66 7.79 -25.25
CA SER A 543 29.50 7.30 -26.35
C SER A 543 30.07 5.91 -26.05
N ASP A 544 30.22 5.58 -24.76
CA ASP A 544 30.84 4.36 -24.29
C ASP A 544 29.78 3.27 -24.13
N ILE A 545 30.07 2.07 -24.64
CA ILE A 545 29.19 0.90 -24.54
C ILE A 545 29.40 0.24 -23.18
N SER A 546 28.34 0.11 -22.39
CA SER A 546 28.39 -0.70 -21.16
C SER A 546 27.96 -2.13 -21.48
N ALA A 547 28.95 -3.01 -21.65
CA ALA A 547 28.74 -4.39 -22.06
C ALA A 547 28.06 -5.28 -20.99
N HIS A 548 28.04 -4.84 -19.72
CA HIS A 548 27.61 -5.66 -18.58
C HIS A 548 26.35 -5.15 -17.89
N LEU A 549 25.80 -4.00 -18.29
CA LEU A 549 24.60 -3.46 -17.63
C LEU A 549 23.38 -4.30 -17.98
N GLU A 550 22.87 -5.05 -17.00
CA GLU A 550 21.76 -5.98 -17.14
C GLU A 550 20.44 -5.39 -16.66
N ARG A 551 20.47 -4.53 -15.63
CA ARG A 551 19.26 -4.02 -14.96
C ARG A 551 19.35 -2.54 -14.65
N ILE A 552 18.27 -1.81 -14.92
CA ILE A 552 18.05 -0.43 -14.47
C ILE A 552 16.94 -0.42 -13.42
N VAL A 553 17.17 0.17 -12.25
CA VAL A 553 16.21 0.24 -11.15
C VAL A 553 15.92 1.70 -10.80
N PHE A 554 14.71 2.17 -11.08
CA PHE A 554 14.30 3.50 -10.65
C PHE A 554 13.95 3.48 -9.16
N ARG A 555 14.38 4.52 -8.44
CA ARG A 555 14.09 4.71 -7.02
C ARG A 555 13.48 6.08 -6.83
N VAL A 556 12.42 6.15 -6.04
CA VAL A 556 11.63 7.37 -5.96
C VAL A 556 11.40 7.67 -4.50
N ALA A 557 11.86 8.84 -4.07
CA ALA A 557 11.67 9.27 -2.69
C ALA A 557 10.17 9.48 -2.36
N HIS A 558 9.36 9.91 -3.34
CA HIS A 558 7.97 10.34 -3.12
C HIS A 558 6.98 9.76 -4.15
N TYR A 559 6.61 8.50 -3.96
CA TYR A 559 5.62 7.75 -4.77
C TYR A 559 4.32 8.49 -5.08
N HIS A 560 3.80 9.29 -4.14
CA HIS A 560 2.49 9.93 -4.27
C HIS A 560 2.52 11.21 -5.11
N ARG A 561 3.70 11.67 -5.54
CA ARG A 561 3.87 12.93 -6.29
C ARG A 561 4.27 12.73 -7.73
N PHE A 562 4.05 11.54 -8.28
CA PHE A 562 4.25 11.31 -9.69
C PHE A 562 3.29 12.14 -10.53
N LYS A 563 3.75 13.35 -10.84
CA LYS A 563 3.11 14.26 -11.78
C LYS A 563 3.29 13.69 -13.18
N GLN A 564 2.35 14.00 -14.04
CA GLN A 564 2.40 13.77 -15.50
C GLN A 564 3.79 14.10 -16.11
N LYS A 565 4.51 15.10 -15.56
CA LYS A 565 5.87 15.46 -15.98
C LYS A 565 6.88 14.30 -15.87
N HIS A 566 6.85 13.54 -14.78
CA HIS A 566 7.76 12.41 -14.62
C HIS A 566 7.40 11.28 -15.59
N GLU A 567 6.10 10.97 -15.73
CA GLU A 567 5.63 9.96 -16.68
C GLU A 567 6.07 10.31 -18.11
N ILE A 568 5.97 11.59 -18.50
CA ILE A 568 6.47 12.08 -19.80
C ILE A 568 7.99 11.91 -19.91
N ALA A 569 8.76 12.34 -18.91
CA ALA A 569 10.22 12.25 -18.93
C ALA A 569 10.71 10.79 -18.98
N LEU A 570 10.11 9.92 -18.16
CA LEU A 570 10.38 8.49 -18.15
C LEU A 570 10.00 7.86 -19.49
N GLY A 571 8.84 8.19 -20.06
CA GLY A 571 8.45 7.71 -21.38
C GLY A 571 9.47 8.10 -22.46
N GLN A 572 9.95 9.34 -22.45
CA GLN A 572 11.00 9.79 -23.37
C GLN A 572 12.31 9.01 -23.16
N LEU A 573 12.70 8.76 -21.91
CA LEU A 573 13.87 7.96 -21.58
C LEU A 573 13.74 6.52 -22.08
N LEU A 574 12.63 5.83 -21.78
CA LEU A 574 12.38 4.45 -22.21
C LEU A 574 12.33 4.35 -23.75
N LEU A 575 11.73 5.33 -24.42
CA LEU A 575 11.73 5.40 -25.88
C LEU A 575 13.12 5.70 -26.45
N SER A 576 14.00 6.39 -25.73
CA SER A 576 15.38 6.62 -26.16
C SER A 576 16.26 5.36 -26.04
N LEU A 577 15.89 4.42 -25.16
CA LEU A 577 16.50 3.08 -25.08
C LEU A 577 16.17 2.19 -26.28
N LYS A 578 15.43 2.72 -27.28
CA LYS A 578 15.31 2.15 -28.62
C LYS A 578 16.63 2.12 -29.42
N SER A 579 17.80 2.32 -28.82
CA SER A 579 19.06 1.88 -29.41
C SER A 579 19.81 1.08 -28.36
N THR A 580 19.77 -0.25 -28.46
CA THR A 580 20.48 -1.16 -27.56
C THR A 580 21.98 -1.20 -27.81
N ALA A 581 22.48 -0.43 -28.79
CA ALA A 581 23.90 -0.37 -29.11
C ALA A 581 24.76 0.01 -27.90
N SER A 582 24.27 0.89 -27.03
CA SER A 582 24.99 1.33 -25.83
C SER A 582 24.90 0.34 -24.66
N PHE A 583 23.86 -0.51 -24.62
CA PHE A 583 23.57 -1.41 -23.50
C PHE A 583 23.13 -2.80 -24.00
N PRO A 584 24.04 -3.56 -24.64
CA PRO A 584 23.68 -4.83 -25.29
C PRO A 584 23.24 -5.91 -24.30
N ALA A 585 23.63 -5.82 -23.03
CA ALA A 585 23.26 -6.75 -21.97
C ALA A 585 21.99 -6.37 -21.20
N LEU A 586 21.38 -5.21 -21.47
CA LEU A 586 20.22 -4.74 -20.70
C LEU A 586 19.02 -5.67 -20.94
N ARG A 587 18.46 -6.23 -19.87
CA ARG A 587 17.31 -7.15 -19.90
C ARG A 587 16.16 -6.71 -19.01
N GLU A 588 16.41 -5.91 -17.98
CA GLU A 588 15.38 -5.57 -17.01
C GLU A 588 15.37 -4.08 -16.67
N ILE A 589 14.18 -3.49 -16.64
CA ILE A 589 13.93 -2.15 -16.13
C ILE A 589 12.87 -2.27 -15.05
N GLU A 590 13.22 -1.96 -13.81
CA GLU A 590 12.31 -1.94 -12.67
C GLU A 590 11.89 -0.49 -12.41
N HIS A 591 10.58 -0.24 -12.39
CA HIS A 591 10.05 1.07 -11.99
C HIS A 591 9.04 0.92 -10.86
N PRO A 592 9.20 1.63 -9.72
CA PRO A 592 8.47 1.28 -8.52
C PRO A 592 7.04 1.85 -8.51
N CYS A 593 6.66 2.58 -9.55
CA CYS A 593 5.27 2.97 -9.86
C CYS A 593 4.69 2.29 -11.09
N CYS A 594 5.37 1.30 -11.65
CA CYS A 594 4.74 0.45 -12.64
C CYS A 594 3.61 -0.32 -11.96
N GLN A 595 2.39 -0.16 -12.48
CA GLN A 595 1.21 -0.89 -12.05
C GLN A 595 0.56 -1.47 -13.29
N TRP A 596 0.44 -2.79 -13.33
CA TRP A 596 -0.16 -3.48 -14.47
C TRP A 596 -1.69 -3.34 -14.40
N PRO A 597 -2.32 -2.71 -15.40
CA PRO A 597 -3.77 -2.61 -15.45
C PRO A 597 -4.37 -4.00 -15.69
N THR A 598 -5.38 -4.38 -14.92
CA THR A 598 -6.01 -5.71 -15.01
C THR A 598 -7.23 -5.72 -15.93
N ALA A 599 -7.89 -4.57 -16.13
CA ALA A 599 -9.08 -4.45 -16.98
C ALA A 599 -8.72 -4.08 -18.43
N GLU A 600 -9.34 -4.75 -19.42
CA GLU A 600 -9.10 -4.52 -20.86
C GLU A 600 -9.17 -3.05 -21.31
N PRO A 601 -10.17 -2.23 -20.89
CA PRO A 601 -10.18 -0.80 -21.23
C PRO A 601 -9.04 0.00 -20.59
N ALA A 602 -8.49 -0.47 -19.46
CA ALA A 602 -7.34 0.15 -18.80
C ALA A 602 -6.02 -0.27 -19.44
N ILE A 603 -5.91 -1.53 -19.90
CA ILE A 603 -4.74 -2.05 -20.64
C ILE A 603 -4.47 -1.18 -21.88
N SER A 604 -5.48 -0.97 -22.72
CA SER A 604 -5.34 -0.15 -23.95
C SER A 604 -4.97 1.32 -23.70
N LYS A 605 -5.30 1.86 -22.52
CA LYS A 605 -5.04 3.26 -22.14
C LYS A 605 -3.70 3.44 -21.40
N SER A 606 -3.17 2.37 -20.81
CA SER A 606 -1.98 2.45 -19.96
C SER A 606 -0.71 2.74 -20.76
N GLN A 607 0.06 3.73 -20.31
CA GLN A 607 1.38 4.01 -20.87
C GLN A 607 2.41 2.94 -20.50
N TRP A 608 2.28 2.32 -19.32
CA TRP A 608 3.15 1.24 -18.88
C TRP A 608 3.13 0.05 -19.84
N VAL A 609 1.93 -0.33 -20.31
CA VAL A 609 1.75 -1.41 -21.30
C VAL A 609 2.44 -1.04 -22.62
N LYS A 610 2.22 0.18 -23.12
CA LYS A 610 2.86 0.64 -24.38
C LYS A 610 4.38 0.68 -24.29
N TRP A 611 4.93 1.09 -23.15
CA TRP A 611 6.38 1.07 -22.93
C TRP A 611 6.91 -0.35 -22.80
N ALA A 612 6.22 -1.22 -22.08
CA ALA A 612 6.59 -2.63 -21.95
C ALA A 612 6.62 -3.34 -23.31
N GLU A 613 5.59 -3.15 -24.15
CA GLU A 613 5.55 -3.67 -25.51
C GLU A 613 6.73 -3.14 -26.35
N SER A 614 7.00 -1.84 -26.29
CA SER A 614 8.12 -1.23 -27.02
C SER A 614 9.50 -1.70 -26.54
N LEU A 615 9.65 -2.06 -25.27
CA LEU A 615 10.89 -2.60 -24.70
C LEU A 615 11.04 -4.10 -25.01
N HIS A 616 9.93 -4.83 -25.05
CA HIS A 616 9.89 -6.26 -25.34
C HIS A 616 10.37 -6.60 -26.75
N GLU A 617 10.17 -5.70 -27.73
CA GLU A 617 10.76 -5.81 -29.08
C GLU A 617 12.29 -5.98 -29.07
N ARG A 618 12.93 -5.69 -27.93
CA ARG A 618 14.38 -5.71 -27.72
C ARG A 618 14.84 -6.68 -26.64
N ASP A 619 13.95 -7.55 -26.17
CA ASP A 619 14.26 -8.47 -25.06
C ASP A 619 14.57 -7.73 -23.75
N ILE A 620 13.93 -6.57 -23.54
CA ILE A 620 13.98 -5.81 -22.29
C ILE A 620 12.62 -5.90 -21.60
N HIS A 621 12.60 -6.41 -20.37
CA HIS A 621 11.42 -6.54 -19.53
C HIS A 621 11.27 -5.29 -18.66
N LEU A 622 10.12 -4.63 -18.75
CA LEU A 622 9.68 -3.66 -17.77
C LEU A 622 8.96 -4.43 -16.65
N VAL A 623 9.39 -4.26 -15.40
CA VAL A 623 8.84 -4.95 -14.24
C VAL A 623 8.39 -3.98 -13.15
N ASP A 624 7.43 -4.42 -12.36
CA ASP A 624 6.95 -3.74 -11.17
C ASP A 624 7.89 -3.96 -9.95
N PRO A 625 7.65 -3.34 -8.77
CA PRO A 625 8.48 -3.56 -7.58
C PRO A 625 8.52 -5.01 -7.08
N ALA A 626 7.54 -5.84 -7.46
CA ALA A 626 7.51 -7.26 -7.10
C ALA A 626 8.35 -8.11 -8.08
N GLY A 627 8.88 -7.50 -9.15
CA GLY A 627 9.58 -8.19 -10.23
C GLY A 627 8.62 -8.87 -11.20
N ALA A 628 7.32 -8.59 -11.12
CA ALA A 628 6.34 -9.11 -12.07
C ALA A 628 6.36 -8.24 -13.33
N ASP A 629 6.45 -8.89 -14.47
CA ASP A 629 6.23 -8.27 -15.78
C ASP A 629 4.76 -8.32 -16.17
N MET A 630 4.46 -7.73 -17.33
CA MET A 630 3.11 -7.71 -17.86
C MET A 630 2.52 -9.12 -18.05
N GLU A 631 3.30 -10.10 -18.52
CA GLU A 631 2.77 -11.46 -18.78
C GLU A 631 2.44 -12.17 -17.47
N THR A 632 3.37 -12.17 -16.51
CA THR A 632 3.24 -12.85 -15.21
C THR A 632 2.07 -12.31 -14.39
N SER A 633 1.89 -10.98 -14.36
CA SER A 633 0.79 -10.35 -13.62
C SER A 633 -0.60 -10.76 -14.12
N PHE A 634 -0.78 -10.95 -15.45
CA PHE A 634 -2.05 -11.41 -16.00
C PHE A 634 -2.37 -12.88 -15.70
N PHE A 635 -1.35 -13.73 -15.58
CA PHE A 635 -1.55 -15.16 -15.27
C PHE A 635 -1.90 -15.40 -13.80
N ASP A 636 -1.28 -14.66 -12.86
CA ASP A 636 -1.56 -14.81 -11.43
C ASP A 636 -3.02 -14.47 -11.09
N GLU A 637 -3.59 -13.43 -11.72
CA GLU A 637 -4.98 -13.05 -11.50
C GLU A 637 -5.98 -14.02 -12.17
N ALA A 638 -5.63 -14.58 -13.33
CA ALA A 638 -6.44 -15.60 -13.99
C ALA A 638 -6.50 -16.92 -13.19
N SER A 639 -5.40 -17.26 -12.50
CA SER A 639 -5.34 -18.43 -11.60
C SER A 639 -6.25 -18.26 -10.38
N ILE A 640 -6.29 -17.05 -9.81
CA ILE A 640 -7.17 -16.73 -8.67
C ILE A 640 -8.66 -16.78 -9.07
N ASN A 641 -8.98 -16.36 -10.29
CA ASN A 641 -10.37 -16.31 -10.78
C ASN A 641 -10.86 -17.63 -11.42
N GLY A 642 -10.01 -18.65 -11.53
CA GLY A 642 -10.30 -19.90 -12.22
C GLY A 642 -11.11 -20.94 -11.43
N SER A 643 -11.58 -20.63 -10.22
CA SER A 643 -12.31 -21.58 -9.35
C SER A 643 -13.84 -21.54 -9.49
N ASP A 644 -14.41 -20.67 -10.32
CA ASP A 644 -15.86 -20.60 -10.53
C ASP A 644 -16.27 -21.20 -11.89
N GLY A 645 -16.90 -22.38 -11.82
CA GLY A 645 -17.42 -23.15 -12.96
C GLY A 645 -18.73 -22.62 -13.57
N SER A 646 -19.13 -21.38 -13.31
CA SER A 646 -20.45 -20.89 -13.69
C SER A 646 -20.48 -19.52 -14.37
N ARG A 647 -19.91 -19.40 -15.58
CA ARG A 647 -20.26 -18.30 -16.51
C ARG A 647 -20.48 -18.79 -17.95
N PRO A 648 -21.57 -18.39 -18.63
CA PRO A 648 -21.81 -18.73 -20.03
C PRO A 648 -20.86 -17.94 -20.96
N ARG A 649 -20.18 -18.65 -21.86
CA ARG A 649 -19.36 -18.08 -22.93
C ARG A 649 -20.25 -17.62 -24.10
N SER A 650 -20.92 -16.47 -23.97
CA SER A 650 -21.56 -15.83 -25.12
C SER A 650 -21.36 -14.32 -25.07
N CYS A 651 -20.10 -13.89 -25.15
CA CYS A 651 -19.65 -12.57 -25.57
C CYS A 651 -18.11 -12.63 -25.65
N ILE A 652 -17.58 -12.96 -26.84
CA ILE A 652 -16.14 -12.93 -27.13
C ILE A 652 -15.89 -11.71 -28.04
N PRO A 653 -15.32 -10.59 -27.56
CA PRO A 653 -14.87 -9.51 -28.43
C PRO A 653 -13.51 -9.83 -29.09
N ARG A 654 -13.30 -9.23 -30.27
CA ARG A 654 -12.22 -9.45 -31.25
C ARG A 654 -10.76 -9.27 -30.77
N ALA A 655 -10.48 -8.87 -29.53
CA ALA A 655 -9.11 -8.59 -29.06
C ALA A 655 -8.29 -9.84 -28.68
N ARG A 656 -8.92 -11.01 -28.47
CA ARG A 656 -8.19 -12.29 -28.28
C ARG A 656 -7.39 -12.75 -29.51
N LEU A 657 -7.66 -12.18 -30.69
CA LEU A 657 -6.90 -12.44 -31.91
C LEU A 657 -5.55 -11.70 -31.95
N ASP A 658 -5.37 -10.61 -31.19
CA ASP A 658 -4.10 -9.85 -31.19
C ASP A 658 -3.08 -10.42 -30.19
N LEU A 659 -3.51 -11.02 -29.07
CA LEU A 659 -2.61 -11.82 -28.23
C LEU A 659 -2.09 -13.07 -28.99
N GLY A 660 -2.94 -13.62 -29.87
CA GLY A 660 -2.56 -14.67 -30.81
C GLY A 660 -1.49 -14.22 -31.82
N ARG A 661 -1.43 -12.93 -32.19
CA ARG A 661 -0.38 -12.38 -33.08
C ARG A 661 0.97 -12.23 -32.39
N VAL A 662 0.99 -11.85 -31.12
CA VAL A 662 2.21 -11.82 -30.29
C VAL A 662 2.78 -13.23 -30.14
N LEU A 663 1.92 -14.23 -29.89
CA LEU A 663 2.30 -15.65 -29.84
C LEU A 663 2.71 -16.20 -31.22
N LEU A 664 2.06 -15.79 -32.32
CA LEU A 664 2.46 -16.15 -33.68
C LEU A 664 3.82 -15.53 -34.06
N HIS A 665 4.13 -14.33 -33.57
CA HIS A 665 5.42 -13.69 -33.75
C HIS A 665 6.52 -14.46 -33.01
N ARG A 666 6.24 -14.95 -31.79
CA ARG A 666 7.12 -15.85 -31.02
C ARG A 666 7.36 -17.18 -31.77
N PHE A 667 6.32 -17.77 -32.37
CA PHE A 667 6.44 -18.96 -33.22
C PHE A 667 7.26 -18.72 -34.50
N ARG A 668 7.13 -17.55 -35.14
CA ARG A 668 7.92 -17.20 -36.34
C ARG A 668 9.38 -16.90 -36.03
N VAL A 669 9.68 -16.32 -34.87
CA VAL A 669 11.05 -16.05 -34.40
C VAL A 669 11.74 -17.33 -33.93
N LEU A 670 11.03 -18.22 -33.22
CA LEU A 670 11.56 -19.52 -32.80
C LEU A 670 11.80 -20.48 -33.97
N ARG A 671 11.02 -20.41 -35.05
CA ARG A 671 11.22 -21.22 -36.25
C ARG A 671 12.47 -20.83 -37.06
N ARG A 672 13.07 -19.66 -36.81
CA ARG A 672 14.28 -19.17 -37.51
C ARG A 672 15.60 -19.54 -36.82
N ARG A 673 15.60 -20.14 -35.62
CA ARG A 673 16.84 -20.58 -34.95
C ARG A 673 16.81 -22.09 -34.73
N ARG A 674 17.56 -22.83 -35.56
CA ARG A 674 17.81 -24.27 -35.38
C ARG A 674 18.64 -24.49 -34.10
N LEU A 675 18.01 -24.90 -33.01
CA LEU A 675 18.69 -25.56 -31.88
C LEU A 675 17.83 -26.74 -31.39
N ALA A 676 18.51 -27.85 -31.10
CA ALA A 676 17.96 -29.21 -31.00
C ALA A 676 17.12 -29.49 -29.72
N PRO A 677 16.14 -30.42 -29.76
CA PRO A 677 15.25 -30.70 -28.64
C PRO A 677 15.72 -31.92 -27.83
N ARG A 678 16.58 -31.75 -26.82
CA ARG A 678 16.86 -32.83 -25.83
C ARG A 678 17.04 -32.41 -24.37
N PHE A 679 16.94 -31.14 -24.01
CA PHE A 679 17.27 -30.71 -22.62
C PHE A 679 16.06 -30.38 -21.73
N LEU A 680 14.82 -30.43 -22.24
CA LEU A 680 13.64 -29.93 -21.51
C LEU A 680 12.78 -31.00 -20.81
N ARG A 681 13.18 -32.28 -20.83
CA ARG A 681 12.39 -33.36 -20.20
C ARG A 681 12.84 -33.79 -18.81
N THR A 682 14.02 -33.37 -18.33
CA THR A 682 14.60 -33.96 -17.10
C THR A 682 14.65 -33.01 -15.91
N VAL A 683 14.54 -31.70 -16.09
CA VAL A 683 14.75 -30.73 -14.99
C VAL A 683 13.45 -30.30 -14.29
N LEU A 684 12.27 -30.55 -14.88
CA LEU A 684 10.98 -30.14 -14.31
C LEU A 684 10.22 -31.27 -13.58
N ALA A 685 10.72 -32.51 -13.58
CA ALA A 685 10.04 -33.66 -13.00
C ALA A 685 10.49 -34.03 -11.57
N GLU A 686 11.65 -33.57 -11.07
CA GLU A 686 12.20 -34.07 -9.79
C GLU A 686 12.14 -33.10 -8.60
N ALA A 687 11.80 -31.82 -8.79
CA ALA A 687 11.84 -30.84 -7.71
C ALA A 687 10.48 -30.55 -7.03
N ARG A 688 9.36 -31.11 -7.54
CA ARG A 688 8.00 -30.74 -7.10
C ARG A 688 7.29 -31.81 -6.27
N ASP A 689 7.71 -33.08 -6.34
CA ASP A 689 6.88 -34.18 -5.85
C ASP A 689 7.15 -34.62 -4.41
N ARG A 690 8.32 -34.35 -3.81
CA ARG A 690 8.61 -34.84 -2.44
C ARG A 690 8.07 -33.96 -1.30
N ALA A 691 7.90 -32.65 -1.51
CA ALA A 691 7.41 -31.74 -0.47
C ALA A 691 5.88 -31.65 -0.43
N VAL A 692 5.22 -31.87 -1.57
CA VAL A 692 3.76 -31.80 -1.70
C VAL A 692 3.09 -33.07 -1.16
N LEU A 693 3.70 -34.25 -1.39
CA LEU A 693 3.19 -35.52 -0.86
C LEU A 693 3.31 -35.61 0.68
N ALA A 694 4.41 -35.12 1.26
CA ALA A 694 4.58 -35.09 2.71
C ALA A 694 3.58 -34.13 3.41
N LEU A 695 3.17 -33.04 2.74
CA LEU A 695 2.17 -32.11 3.26
C LEU A 695 0.74 -32.68 3.14
N LEU A 696 0.47 -33.42 2.06
CA LEU A 696 -0.81 -34.09 1.82
C LEU A 696 -1.04 -35.26 2.80
N ASP A 697 -0.01 -36.04 3.12
CA ASP A 697 -0.10 -37.14 4.10
C ASP A 697 -0.41 -36.63 5.52
N VAL A 698 0.18 -35.50 5.91
CA VAL A 698 -0.09 -34.86 7.21
C VAL A 698 -1.52 -34.32 7.27
N LEU A 699 -2.05 -33.80 6.16
CA LEU A 699 -3.41 -33.26 6.10
C LEU A 699 -4.49 -34.36 6.01
N GLN A 700 -4.20 -35.49 5.35
CA GLN A 700 -5.11 -36.64 5.28
C GLN A 700 -5.24 -37.35 6.63
N THR A 701 -4.14 -37.46 7.39
CA THR A 701 -4.16 -38.07 8.73
C THR A 701 -4.94 -37.22 9.74
N TYR A 702 -4.98 -35.89 9.56
CA TYR A 702 -5.64 -34.95 10.47
C TYR A 702 -7.17 -34.87 10.33
N ARG A 703 -7.77 -35.45 9.28
CA ARG A 703 -9.21 -35.33 8.99
C ARG A 703 -10.01 -36.63 9.02
N GLY A 704 -9.38 -37.77 9.32
CA GLY A 704 -10.10 -39.05 9.48
C GLY A 704 -10.90 -39.49 8.25
N LEU A 705 -10.49 -39.10 7.04
CA LEU A 705 -11.14 -39.50 5.80
C LEU A 705 -10.55 -40.82 5.26
N PRO A 706 -11.36 -41.74 4.68
CA PRO A 706 -10.84 -42.96 4.05
C PRO A 706 -10.04 -42.65 2.78
N LEU A 707 -9.04 -43.50 2.49
CA LEU A 707 -8.22 -43.47 1.28
C LEU A 707 -9.08 -43.60 0.01
N LEU A 708 -8.73 -42.83 -1.03
CA LEU A 708 -9.44 -42.67 -2.31
C LEU A 708 -9.49 -43.94 -3.19
N ASP A 709 -8.89 -45.04 -2.76
CA ASP A 709 -8.82 -46.30 -3.53
C ASP A 709 -10.06 -47.20 -3.37
N LYS A 710 -11.16 -46.69 -2.80
CA LYS A 710 -12.37 -47.48 -2.48
C LYS A 710 -13.69 -46.94 -3.06
N LEU A 711 -13.67 -46.20 -4.16
CA LEU A 711 -14.89 -45.84 -4.88
C LEU A 711 -15.02 -46.68 -6.16
N ALA A 712 -15.96 -47.62 -6.16
CA ALA A 712 -16.35 -48.38 -7.34
C ALA A 712 -17.20 -47.52 -8.29
N PRO A 713 -17.03 -47.62 -9.62
CA PRO A 713 -17.80 -46.84 -10.58
C PRO A 713 -19.12 -47.54 -10.91
N GLY A 714 -20.24 -46.92 -10.57
CA GLY A 714 -21.54 -47.41 -10.99
C GLY A 714 -22.71 -46.81 -10.23
N ASP A 715 -23.07 -45.57 -10.54
CA ASP A 715 -24.48 -45.16 -10.48
C ASP A 715 -24.71 -43.93 -11.38
N GLU A 716 -25.29 -44.18 -12.55
CA GLU A 716 -25.77 -43.16 -13.47
C GLU A 716 -27.24 -42.87 -13.14
N THR A 717 -27.57 -41.75 -12.52
CA THR A 717 -28.89 -41.10 -12.69
C THR A 717 -28.92 -39.72 -12.03
N THR A 718 -28.58 -38.66 -12.77
CA THR A 718 -29.23 -37.34 -12.61
C THR A 718 -28.92 -36.45 -13.81
N ARG A 719 -29.89 -36.31 -14.71
CA ARG A 719 -29.84 -35.31 -15.80
C ARG A 719 -30.64 -34.09 -15.34
N PHE A 720 -29.99 -32.93 -15.29
CA PHE A 720 -30.67 -31.65 -15.09
C PHE A 720 -30.96 -31.00 -16.44
N VAL A 721 -32.19 -30.52 -16.63
CA VAL A 721 -32.63 -29.74 -17.79
C VAL A 721 -32.80 -28.29 -17.33
N ILE A 722 -32.08 -27.35 -17.96
CA ILE A 722 -32.25 -25.92 -17.72
C ILE A 722 -33.05 -25.34 -18.88
N TRP A 723 -34.18 -24.70 -18.57
CA TRP A 723 -34.95 -23.90 -19.50
C TRP A 723 -34.52 -22.43 -19.38
N GLY A 724 -34.26 -21.77 -20.50
CA GLY A 724 -34.09 -20.33 -20.57
C GLY A 724 -35.11 -19.74 -21.54
N GLU A 725 -35.88 -18.75 -21.08
CA GLU A 725 -36.67 -17.87 -21.94
C GLU A 725 -35.85 -16.64 -22.33
N LEU A 726 -35.84 -16.30 -23.62
CA LEU A 726 -35.27 -15.06 -24.14
C LEU A 726 -36.33 -13.97 -24.07
N ILE A 727 -36.08 -12.93 -23.27
CA ILE A 727 -36.88 -11.70 -23.26
C ILE A 727 -36.32 -10.79 -24.37
N PRO A 728 -37.13 -10.33 -25.34
CA PRO A 728 -36.65 -9.37 -26.35
C PRO A 728 -36.39 -8.00 -25.72
N GLU A 729 -35.19 -7.47 -25.95
CA GLU A 729 -34.82 -6.09 -25.58
C GLU A 729 -35.62 -5.08 -26.41
N GLY A 730 -36.33 -4.16 -25.74
CA GLY A 730 -36.97 -3.01 -26.39
C GLY A 730 -37.40 -1.96 -25.38
N LEU A 731 -36.88 -0.73 -25.57
CA LEU A 731 -37.30 0.56 -25.01
C LEU A 731 -36.95 0.86 -23.54
N ASP A 732 -35.85 1.59 -23.35
CA ASP A 732 -35.87 2.92 -22.72
C ASP A 732 -34.50 3.60 -22.88
N ARG A 733 -34.42 4.53 -23.83
CA ARG A 733 -33.34 5.51 -23.97
C ARG A 733 -33.99 6.88 -23.93
N ASP A 734 -34.01 7.48 -22.74
CA ASP A 734 -34.23 8.91 -22.63
C ASP A 734 -32.91 9.66 -22.46
N LEU A 735 -32.91 10.78 -23.17
CA LEU A 735 -31.87 11.75 -23.42
C LEU A 735 -31.57 12.56 -22.14
N ASP A 736 -30.30 12.92 -21.92
CA ASP A 736 -29.93 14.35 -21.82
C ASP A 736 -28.42 14.60 -21.58
N GLU A 737 -28.02 15.77 -22.09
CA GLU A 737 -26.77 16.53 -21.91
C GLU A 737 -25.50 16.13 -22.70
N VAL A 738 -25.52 16.49 -23.99
CA VAL A 738 -24.32 16.78 -24.78
C VAL A 738 -23.78 18.17 -24.40
N SER A 739 -22.66 18.22 -23.68
CA SER A 739 -21.85 19.44 -23.56
C SER A 739 -20.85 19.49 -24.72
N GLN A 740 -21.11 20.36 -25.69
CA GLN A 740 -20.20 20.69 -26.78
C GLN A 740 -19.01 21.52 -26.25
N GLY A 741 -17.85 20.87 -26.11
CA GLY A 741 -16.58 21.55 -25.93
C GLY A 741 -15.96 21.87 -27.29
N SER A 742 -16.16 23.10 -27.77
CA SER A 742 -15.53 23.65 -28.97
C SER A 742 -14.00 23.54 -28.90
N ARG A 743 -13.41 22.75 -29.79
CA ARG A 743 -11.98 22.79 -30.12
C ARG A 743 -11.77 23.81 -31.23
N SER A 744 -11.20 24.97 -30.90
CA SER A 744 -10.62 25.89 -31.88
C SER A 744 -9.24 25.36 -32.28
N GLN A 745 -9.11 25.07 -33.58
CA GLN A 745 -7.84 25.06 -34.31
C GLN A 745 -7.41 26.51 -34.53
N THR A 746 -6.12 26.80 -34.37
CA THR A 746 -5.45 27.88 -35.08
C THR A 746 -4.06 27.41 -35.49
N ASP A 747 -3.83 27.45 -36.80
CA ASP A 747 -2.53 27.29 -37.45
C ASP A 747 -1.75 28.62 -37.45
N GLY A 748 -0.42 28.51 -37.42
CA GLY A 748 0.47 29.16 -38.40
C GLY A 748 0.89 30.63 -38.24
N SER A 749 2.10 30.81 -37.68
CA SER A 749 3.21 31.68 -38.14
C SER A 749 3.04 33.21 -38.33
N SER A 750 3.87 34.01 -37.64
CA SER A 750 5.06 34.70 -38.22
C SER A 750 5.69 35.78 -37.30
N SER A 751 7.02 35.70 -37.17
CA SER A 751 8.08 36.69 -36.90
C SER A 751 7.82 38.18 -36.55
N ALA A 752 8.41 38.59 -35.42
CA ALA A 752 9.34 39.74 -35.21
C ALA A 752 8.80 41.21 -35.20
N PRO A 753 9.58 42.23 -34.77
CA PRO A 753 9.40 42.87 -33.46
C PRO A 753 9.27 44.41 -33.49
N SER A 754 9.10 45.00 -32.30
CA SER A 754 9.55 46.36 -31.87
C SER A 754 8.49 47.39 -31.41
N SER A 755 8.69 47.80 -30.15
CA SER A 755 8.66 49.15 -29.55
C SER A 755 7.40 50.05 -29.50
N SER A 756 7.32 50.66 -28.30
CA SER A 756 6.91 52.03 -27.94
C SER A 756 5.42 52.39 -27.75
N ILE A 757 5.07 52.53 -26.46
CA ILE A 757 4.60 53.78 -25.79
C ILE A 757 3.62 54.66 -26.60
N SER A 758 2.35 54.74 -26.19
CA SER A 758 1.77 55.98 -25.62
C SER A 758 0.32 55.85 -25.10
N LYS A 759 0.14 56.38 -23.89
CA LYS A 759 -0.99 57.12 -23.29
C LYS A 759 -2.40 57.11 -23.95
N LYS A 760 -3.39 56.65 -23.16
CA LYS A 760 -4.69 57.27 -22.74
C LYS A 760 -5.65 57.87 -23.82
N PRO A 761 -6.96 58.12 -23.51
CA PRO A 761 -7.86 57.50 -22.52
C PRO A 761 -9.28 57.16 -23.06
N SER A 762 -9.96 56.32 -22.27
CA SER A 762 -11.41 56.25 -21.98
C SER A 762 -12.32 57.35 -22.58
N VAL A 763 -13.35 56.91 -23.33
CA VAL A 763 -14.64 57.62 -23.48
C VAL A 763 -15.79 56.61 -23.47
N LYS A 764 -16.83 56.93 -22.69
CA LYS A 764 -18.14 56.26 -22.56
C LYS A 764 -19.07 56.64 -23.73
N SER A 765 -19.86 55.69 -24.24
CA SER A 765 -21.22 55.90 -24.79
C SER A 765 -21.83 54.51 -25.07
N SER A 766 -22.87 54.08 -24.36
CA SER A 766 -24.31 54.38 -24.47
C SER A 766 -25.07 53.61 -25.57
N LYS A 767 -26.03 52.81 -25.09
CA LYS A 767 -27.41 52.57 -25.57
C LYS A 767 -27.70 51.85 -26.91
N LYS A 768 -28.71 50.96 -26.77
CA LYS A 768 -29.73 50.47 -27.74
C LYS A 768 -29.24 49.45 -28.78
N GLY A 769 -29.98 48.41 -29.15
CA GLY A 769 -31.38 48.08 -28.86
C GLY A 769 -31.76 46.65 -29.28
N LYS A 770 -32.92 46.22 -28.79
CA LYS A 770 -33.66 44.99 -29.08
C LYS A 770 -34.00 44.85 -30.58
N ALA A 771 -33.94 43.62 -31.10
CA ALA A 771 -34.81 43.15 -32.18
C ALA A 771 -35.17 41.66 -31.94
N ALA A 772 -36.42 41.34 -32.24
CA ALA A 772 -37.13 40.10 -31.92
C ALA A 772 -36.85 38.98 -32.93
N ALA A 773 -36.96 37.72 -32.48
CA ALA A 773 -36.95 36.54 -33.33
C ALA A 773 -38.29 35.79 -33.23
N VAL A 774 -38.78 35.40 -34.41
CA VAL A 774 -40.01 34.66 -34.73
C VAL A 774 -39.81 33.17 -34.40
N PRO A 775 -40.83 32.42 -33.92
CA PRO A 775 -40.71 30.99 -33.70
C PRO A 775 -41.24 30.18 -34.90
N GLU A 776 -40.40 29.30 -35.46
CA GLU A 776 -40.80 28.21 -36.37
C GLU A 776 -41.21 26.96 -35.57
N ALA A 777 -42.27 26.30 -36.01
CA ALA A 777 -42.83 25.09 -35.44
C ALA A 777 -42.11 23.81 -35.93
N PRO A 778 -42.04 22.72 -35.13
CA PRO A 778 -41.45 21.45 -35.55
C PRO A 778 -42.47 20.53 -36.25
N PRO A 779 -42.01 19.61 -37.12
CA PRO A 779 -42.90 18.74 -37.89
C PRO A 779 -43.32 17.47 -37.11
N MET A 780 -44.59 17.08 -37.27
CA MET A 780 -45.17 15.82 -36.82
C MET A 780 -44.77 14.66 -37.74
N LEU A 781 -44.39 13.52 -37.16
CA LEU A 781 -44.25 12.23 -37.84
C LEU A 781 -45.32 11.25 -37.35
N LYS A 782 -46.08 10.70 -38.30
CA LYS A 782 -47.15 9.71 -38.10
C LYS A 782 -46.57 8.32 -37.86
N LEU A 783 -47.12 7.61 -36.88
CA LEU A 783 -46.96 6.17 -36.64
C LEU A 783 -48.10 5.42 -37.33
N SER A 784 -47.78 4.32 -38.03
CA SER A 784 -48.74 3.32 -38.50
C SER A 784 -48.42 1.95 -37.90
N SER A 785 -49.49 1.31 -37.42
CA SER A 785 -49.58 -0.03 -36.84
C SER A 785 -49.15 -1.17 -37.77
N MET A 786 -48.66 -2.28 -37.19
CA MET A 786 -49.16 -3.63 -37.51
C MET A 786 -48.72 -4.69 -36.49
N GLU A 787 -49.54 -5.74 -36.42
CA GLU A 787 -49.72 -6.76 -35.39
C GLU A 787 -48.82 -8.02 -35.51
N GLU A 788 -48.71 -8.72 -34.37
CA GLU A 788 -48.70 -10.17 -34.09
C GLU A 788 -47.77 -11.19 -34.81
N GLY A 789 -47.10 -12.03 -33.99
CA GLY A 789 -47.05 -13.48 -34.22
C GLY A 789 -45.71 -14.22 -34.15
N GLY A 790 -45.49 -15.01 -33.08
CA GLY A 790 -44.87 -16.35 -33.16
C GLY A 790 -43.35 -16.50 -32.96
N GLY A 791 -42.90 -16.70 -31.70
CA GLY A 791 -41.53 -17.13 -31.38
C GLY A 791 -41.32 -18.65 -31.52
N LYS A 792 -40.46 -19.07 -32.46
CA LYS A 792 -39.99 -20.46 -32.63
C LYS A 792 -38.98 -20.85 -31.53
N LYS A 793 -39.15 -22.04 -30.93
CA LYS A 793 -38.15 -22.68 -30.06
C LYS A 793 -37.24 -23.59 -30.91
N VAL A 794 -35.93 -23.50 -30.72
CA VAL A 794 -34.94 -24.40 -31.34
C VAL A 794 -34.15 -25.12 -30.23
N LEU A 795 -34.06 -26.45 -30.34
CA LEU A 795 -33.29 -27.32 -29.45
C LEU A 795 -31.88 -27.50 -30.06
N VAL A 796 -30.83 -27.21 -29.29
CA VAL A 796 -29.44 -27.53 -29.68
C VAL A 796 -28.83 -28.41 -28.60
N ALA A 797 -28.48 -29.64 -28.95
CA ALA A 797 -27.73 -30.56 -28.12
C ALA A 797 -26.26 -30.57 -28.54
N ALA A 798 -25.32 -30.51 -27.58
CA ALA A 798 -23.91 -30.76 -27.81
C ALA A 798 -23.33 -31.61 -26.67
N THR A 799 -22.65 -32.69 -27.05
CA THR A 799 -22.06 -33.74 -26.22
C THR A 799 -20.66 -33.35 -25.73
N ILE A 800 -20.29 -33.68 -24.48
CA ILE A 800 -18.99 -33.40 -23.86
C ILE A 800 -18.13 -34.67 -23.87
N GLU A 801 -17.15 -34.74 -24.76
CA GLU A 801 -15.99 -35.64 -24.64
C GLU A 801 -14.71 -34.82 -24.60
N ARG A 802 -14.15 -34.63 -23.39
CA ARG A 802 -12.72 -34.41 -23.05
C ARG A 802 -12.60 -33.66 -21.73
N TRP A 803 -12.73 -34.39 -20.63
CA TRP A 803 -12.32 -33.91 -19.30
C TRP A 803 -11.40 -34.91 -18.57
N ILE A 804 -10.74 -35.78 -19.33
CA ILE A 804 -9.59 -36.57 -18.86
C ILE A 804 -8.47 -36.43 -19.91
N ALA A 805 -7.68 -35.35 -19.79
CA ALA A 805 -6.35 -35.20 -20.36
C ALA A 805 -5.61 -34.07 -19.63
#